data_AF-A0A913ZF48-F1
#
_entry.id   AF-A0A913ZF48-F1
#
_cell.length_a   1.000
_cell.length_b   1.000
_cell.length_c   1.000
_cell.angle_alpha   90.00
_cell.angle_beta   90.00
_cell.angle_gamma   90.00
#
_symmetry.space_group_name_H-M   'P 1'
#
loop_
_entity.id
_entity.type
_entity.pdbx_description
1 polymer ?
#
loop_
_entity_poly.entity_id
_entity_poly.type
_entity_poly.pdbx_seq_one_letter_code
_entity_poly.pdbx_strand_id
1 'polypeptide(L)'
;MASRGGRVISDESLAKTASALGDTWPSLAEHLGFDQEECLSIKVAYLGEVKEQARHMLTAWTKRYTGEDMEGFLIGALRRIGRYDLLGDHGAEVFDDSLLVPLADALGEAWPTLASNLHIDDHQSASIVGSFDQVHEQARRMLSVWREDYPGSDMIGQLTKALKRMGKYDLLKIIGMEIVDESSLQSLAAELEGEWTEVAEHLGFDDTDCGSINAAYPECGKEQAWQMLEALLERHDGLVKIGELKGALKKIKRNDLLKFLGEEILETTTISKIAKGLGESWPDMALYLLDETQYSKAMTENSSEPWQQAEEMLEIWRQNFKGNYPVEHLGRALIMIDRQDLAQELVPSQQLQPCGRCDNANPFKMRRYISKDYEGCTRVIGLCCASCGKEWLSERFLFHPDVNNNRPWVKLDGVVLKEQLEVPVEKNPVFQVKDCRTKIEYFDDLSHYLKVGDHITWHRPWGIWHHAVVFGLSDEVGKVKVIHWNKPNCSVSMQIVEEELDLRKEWGVTFRIDYPDEITAANTSELVIARAESRKGDIGYNLLGDNCEAFASYCKTGIAESCQLVWLYHKYKEIVEKTLAHLVNGVCGVGFSLVRKIANDALAGGATAVGGATAVGGAELIEQVFDRSNWVGAGLVFAFEGYVCYWDLSKVYEKRKSGSISLKDFIETASQHVSEALVGAGFASLIGIGLQAAGSFILPGILSPVGAFLGSVVGGTLGLIIGKPLGSIVGPFLGRTITSAMGTDDRAVERIEDLNPGDQVVFYSKLLHPRHHAIVVDQFPGSKKVQVVHNTYEQGVVEEKVDFNQPVYRLVYDERKCYPPDEVIQRARSKIRDETYRYSLVWNNCKHFAQWCKLK
;
A
#
# COMPACT_ATOMS: atom_id res chain seq x y z
N MET A 1 -45.74 -5.48 -33.63
CA MET A 1 -44.89 -4.36 -33.18
C MET A 1 -45.81 -3.24 -32.74
N ALA A 2 -46.12 -3.17 -31.44
CA ALA A 2 -46.77 -1.99 -30.87
C ALA A 2 -45.75 -0.85 -30.89
N SER A 3 -46.13 0.34 -31.33
CA SER A 3 -45.28 1.53 -31.24
C SER A 3 -45.00 1.78 -29.76
N ARG A 4 -43.78 1.53 -29.29
CA ARG A 4 -43.32 2.03 -27.99
C ARG A 4 -43.45 3.55 -28.07
N GLY A 5 -44.42 4.12 -27.36
CA GLY A 5 -44.58 5.56 -27.28
C GLY A 5 -43.26 6.15 -26.79
N GLY A 6 -42.72 7.12 -27.53
CA GLY A 6 -41.48 7.80 -27.19
C GLY A 6 -41.45 8.21 -25.73
N ARG A 7 -40.43 7.78 -24.99
CA ARG A 7 -40.25 8.21 -23.61
C ARG A 7 -39.89 9.69 -23.63
N VAL A 8 -40.69 10.52 -22.96
CA VAL A 8 -40.36 11.94 -22.77
C VAL A 8 -39.27 12.03 -21.71
N ILE A 9 -38.12 12.61 -22.07
CA ILE A 9 -37.02 12.82 -21.12
C ILE A 9 -37.49 13.83 -20.06
N SER A 10 -37.37 13.47 -18.79
CA SER A 10 -37.78 14.36 -17.70
C SER A 10 -36.87 15.60 -17.62
N ASP A 11 -37.45 16.74 -17.24
CA ASP A 11 -36.67 17.97 -16.99
C ASP A 11 -35.58 17.75 -15.91
N GLU A 12 -35.83 16.85 -14.96
CA GLU A 12 -34.86 16.47 -13.93
C GLU A 12 -33.65 15.73 -14.53
N SER A 13 -33.87 14.74 -15.40
CA SER A 13 -32.81 14.01 -16.10
C SER A 13 -31.97 14.95 -16.98
N LEU A 14 -32.62 15.89 -17.67
CA LEU A 14 -31.92 16.91 -18.47
C LEU A 14 -31.10 17.86 -17.59
N ALA A 15 -31.62 18.27 -16.43
CA ALA A 15 -30.89 19.13 -15.50
C ALA A 15 -29.67 18.42 -14.88
N LYS A 16 -29.79 17.13 -14.54
CA LYS A 16 -28.66 16.29 -14.09
C LYS A 16 -27.61 16.18 -15.17
N THR A 17 -28.01 15.83 -16.40
CA THR A 17 -27.13 15.75 -17.57
C THR A 17 -26.41 17.07 -17.82
N ALA A 18 -27.13 18.19 -17.83
CA ALA A 18 -26.55 19.53 -17.98
C ALA A 18 -25.50 19.85 -16.91
N SER A 19 -25.78 19.50 -15.66
CA SER A 19 -24.86 19.73 -14.55
C SER A 19 -23.58 18.91 -14.66
N ALA A 20 -23.66 17.73 -15.26
CA ALA A 20 -22.52 16.81 -15.38
C ALA A 20 -21.74 16.96 -16.70
N LEU A 21 -22.32 17.58 -17.73
CA LEU A 21 -21.67 17.77 -19.03
C LEU A 21 -20.37 18.60 -18.95
N GLY A 22 -20.31 19.61 -18.08
CA GLY A 22 -19.14 20.49 -17.98
C GLY A 22 -18.75 21.06 -19.35
N ASP A 23 -17.46 21.14 -19.64
CA ASP A 23 -16.93 21.73 -20.88
C ASP A 23 -17.17 20.88 -22.15
N THR A 24 -17.75 19.68 -22.02
CA THR A 24 -18.06 18.79 -23.15
C THR A 24 -19.40 19.10 -23.84
N TRP A 25 -20.20 20.02 -23.29
CA TRP A 25 -21.50 20.38 -23.85
C TRP A 25 -21.46 20.86 -25.32
N PRO A 26 -20.43 21.57 -25.83
CA PRO A 26 -20.42 22.00 -27.23
C PRO A 26 -20.31 20.82 -28.20
N SER A 27 -19.52 19.80 -27.84
CA SER A 27 -19.42 18.57 -28.63
C SER A 27 -20.76 17.83 -28.64
N LEU A 28 -21.47 17.80 -27.51
CA LEU A 28 -22.82 17.24 -27.47
C LEU A 28 -23.76 18.01 -28.41
N ALA A 29 -23.72 19.34 -28.33
CA ALA A 29 -24.56 20.23 -29.14
C ALA A 29 -24.38 19.98 -30.63
N GLU A 30 -23.14 19.81 -31.10
CA GLU A 30 -22.84 19.48 -32.50
C GLU A 30 -23.52 18.17 -32.94
N HIS A 31 -23.44 17.12 -32.13
CA HIS A 31 -24.14 15.85 -32.39
C HIS A 31 -25.66 15.96 -32.28
N LEU A 32 -26.16 16.93 -31.50
CA LEU A 32 -27.57 17.28 -31.41
C LEU A 32 -28.04 18.21 -32.54
N GLY A 33 -27.16 18.56 -33.50
CA GLY A 33 -27.47 19.33 -34.69
C GLY A 33 -27.37 20.85 -34.52
N PHE A 34 -26.64 21.33 -33.50
CA PHE A 34 -26.34 22.75 -33.34
C PHE A 34 -25.14 23.13 -34.20
N ASP A 35 -25.21 24.29 -34.85
CA ASP A 35 -24.06 24.84 -35.55
C ASP A 35 -23.13 25.63 -34.60
N GLN A 36 -21.98 26.05 -35.14
CA GLN A 36 -20.97 26.77 -34.38
C GLN A 36 -21.46 28.15 -33.89
N GLU A 37 -22.33 28.82 -34.66
CA GLU A 37 -22.87 30.14 -34.31
C GLU A 37 -23.86 30.03 -33.14
N GLU A 38 -24.71 29.00 -33.15
CA GLU A 38 -25.63 28.69 -32.05
C GLU A 38 -24.88 28.38 -30.76
N CYS A 39 -23.84 27.54 -30.84
CA CYS A 39 -22.97 27.23 -29.70
C CYS A 39 -22.27 28.50 -29.17
N LEU A 40 -21.75 29.36 -30.05
CA LEU A 40 -21.15 30.63 -29.66
C LEU A 40 -22.16 31.57 -29.00
N SER A 41 -23.39 31.65 -29.53
CA SER A 41 -24.46 32.46 -28.96
C SER A 41 -24.81 32.01 -27.54
N ILE A 42 -24.93 30.71 -27.30
CA ILE A 42 -25.19 30.16 -25.95
C ILE A 42 -24.00 30.47 -25.02
N LYS A 43 -22.77 30.29 -25.51
CA LYS A 43 -21.55 30.56 -24.73
C LYS A 43 -21.41 32.03 -24.31
N VAL A 44 -21.78 32.95 -25.20
CA VAL A 44 -21.77 34.40 -24.92
C VAL A 44 -22.90 34.79 -23.97
N ALA A 45 -24.10 34.23 -24.14
CA ALA A 45 -25.26 34.54 -23.30
C ALA A 45 -25.09 34.10 -21.83
N TYR A 46 -24.36 33.02 -21.59
CA TYR A 46 -24.12 32.45 -20.25
C TYR A 46 -22.62 32.38 -19.93
N LEU A 47 -21.89 33.46 -20.20
CA LEU A 47 -20.43 33.50 -20.07
C LEU A 47 -19.97 33.18 -18.64
N GLY A 48 -19.13 32.14 -18.51
CA GLY A 48 -18.61 31.68 -17.20
C GLY A 48 -19.52 30.69 -16.47
N GLU A 49 -20.74 30.45 -16.95
CA GLU A 49 -21.71 29.56 -16.33
C GLU A 49 -21.91 28.30 -17.19
N VAL A 50 -20.90 27.42 -17.22
CA VAL A 50 -20.86 26.22 -18.07
C VAL A 50 -22.09 25.32 -17.89
N LYS A 51 -22.58 25.20 -16.64
CA LYS A 51 -23.81 24.47 -16.33
C LYS A 51 -25.05 25.09 -17.00
N GLU A 52 -25.17 26.41 -16.97
CA GLU A 52 -26.29 27.11 -17.59
C GLU A 52 -26.19 27.05 -19.12
N GLN A 53 -24.99 27.11 -19.69
CA GLN A 53 -24.76 26.87 -21.12
C GLN A 53 -25.32 25.49 -21.55
N ALA A 54 -24.93 24.42 -20.85
CA ALA A 54 -25.39 23.06 -21.14
C ALA A 54 -26.91 22.92 -20.97
N ARG A 55 -27.48 23.49 -19.90
CA ARG A 55 -28.93 23.48 -19.63
C ARG A 55 -29.71 24.20 -20.73
N HIS A 56 -29.24 25.35 -21.16
CA HIS A 56 -29.86 26.13 -22.23
C HIS A 56 -29.76 25.44 -23.58
N MET A 57 -28.63 24.79 -23.87
CA MET A 57 -28.47 23.96 -25.06
C MET A 57 -29.48 22.80 -25.08
N LEU A 58 -29.56 21.99 -24.00
CA LEU A 58 -30.50 20.87 -23.94
C LEU A 58 -31.96 21.33 -24.02
N THR A 59 -32.30 22.47 -23.39
CA THR A 59 -33.65 23.07 -23.48
C THR A 59 -33.96 23.56 -24.89
N ALA A 60 -32.97 24.11 -25.60
CA ALA A 60 -33.15 24.54 -26.98
C ALA A 60 -33.29 23.33 -27.92
N TRP A 61 -32.58 22.24 -27.63
CA TRP A 61 -32.65 20.99 -28.38
C TRP A 61 -34.03 20.34 -28.24
N THR A 62 -34.54 20.16 -27.01
CA THR A 62 -35.85 19.53 -26.78
C THR A 62 -37.01 20.32 -27.39
N LYS A 63 -36.88 21.64 -27.52
CA LYS A 63 -37.86 22.47 -28.23
C LYS A 63 -37.83 22.29 -29.74
N ARG A 64 -36.67 21.97 -30.32
CA ARG A 64 -36.47 21.79 -31.76
C ARG A 64 -36.85 20.38 -32.22
N TYR A 65 -36.47 19.38 -31.43
CA TYR A 65 -36.65 17.99 -31.80
C TYR A 65 -38.10 17.55 -31.56
N THR A 66 -38.79 17.20 -32.65
CA THR A 66 -40.18 16.73 -32.63
C THR A 66 -40.29 15.23 -32.94
N GLY A 67 -39.16 14.52 -33.01
CA GLY A 67 -39.11 13.09 -33.31
C GLY A 67 -39.63 12.23 -32.17
N GLU A 68 -40.11 11.04 -32.51
CA GLU A 68 -40.71 10.08 -31.56
C GLU A 68 -39.68 9.49 -30.59
N ASP A 69 -38.37 9.56 -30.87
CA ASP A 69 -37.32 8.99 -30.00
C ASP A 69 -36.25 10.03 -29.63
N MET A 70 -36.61 10.94 -28.71
CA MET A 70 -35.66 11.92 -28.16
C MET A 70 -34.59 11.25 -27.30
N GLU A 71 -35.00 10.31 -26.46
CA GLU A 71 -34.12 9.63 -25.51
C GLU A 71 -33.03 8.83 -26.24
N GLY A 72 -33.39 8.04 -27.24
CA GLY A 72 -32.44 7.31 -28.08
C GLY A 72 -31.46 8.24 -28.82
N PHE A 73 -31.93 9.40 -29.29
CA PHE A 73 -31.08 10.39 -29.95
C PHE A 73 -30.07 11.03 -28.98
N LEU A 74 -30.50 11.39 -27.77
CA LEU A 74 -29.60 11.91 -26.74
C LEU A 74 -28.57 10.87 -26.30
N ILE A 75 -29.00 9.62 -26.07
CA ILE A 75 -28.12 8.49 -25.74
C ILE A 75 -27.06 8.30 -26.84
N GLY A 76 -27.47 8.30 -28.11
CA GLY A 76 -26.55 8.19 -29.24
C GLY A 76 -25.54 9.34 -29.29
N ALA A 77 -25.99 10.57 -29.05
CA ALA A 77 -25.11 11.74 -29.02
C ALA A 77 -24.12 11.70 -27.85
N LEU A 78 -24.56 11.26 -26.65
CA LEU A 78 -23.71 11.07 -25.47
C LEU A 78 -22.62 10.01 -25.71
N ARG A 79 -22.96 8.90 -26.39
CA ARG A 79 -21.99 7.86 -26.77
C ARG A 79 -20.90 8.41 -27.69
N ARG A 80 -21.27 9.19 -28.71
CA ARG A 80 -20.32 9.77 -29.69
C ARG A 80 -19.31 10.72 -29.06
N ILE A 81 -19.67 11.40 -27.98
CA ILE A 81 -18.74 12.26 -27.22
C ILE A 81 -18.03 11.55 -26.07
N GLY A 82 -18.22 10.22 -25.91
CA GLY A 82 -17.58 9.43 -24.87
C GLY A 82 -18.11 9.66 -23.45
N ARG A 83 -19.31 10.23 -23.30
CA ARG A 83 -19.93 10.51 -21.98
C ARG A 83 -20.80 9.35 -21.50
N TYR A 84 -20.19 8.17 -21.38
CA TYR A 84 -20.86 6.94 -20.94
C TYR A 84 -21.36 7.02 -19.48
N ASP A 85 -20.70 7.84 -18.66
CA ASP A 85 -21.06 8.12 -17.27
C ASP A 85 -22.47 8.74 -17.13
N LEU A 86 -22.98 9.38 -18.19
CA LEU A 86 -24.30 10.01 -18.20
C LEU A 86 -25.41 9.11 -18.73
N LEU A 87 -25.09 7.93 -19.27
CA LEU A 87 -26.08 7.05 -19.89
C LEU A 87 -27.04 6.42 -18.87
N GLY A 88 -26.56 6.16 -17.65
CA GLY A 88 -27.38 5.59 -16.58
C GLY A 88 -28.56 6.48 -16.18
N ASP A 89 -28.40 7.81 -16.25
CA ASP A 89 -29.46 8.79 -15.95
C ASP A 89 -30.63 8.74 -16.97
N HIS A 90 -30.42 8.10 -18.12
CA HIS A 90 -31.41 7.91 -19.19
C HIS A 90 -31.79 6.44 -19.37
N GLY A 91 -31.57 5.60 -18.34
CA GLY A 91 -31.96 4.18 -18.36
C GLY A 91 -31.27 3.34 -19.44
N ALA A 92 -30.19 3.85 -20.04
CA ALA A 92 -29.38 3.09 -20.98
C ALA A 92 -28.35 2.25 -20.24
N GLU A 93 -28.16 1.01 -20.68
CA GLU A 93 -27.11 0.17 -20.12
C GLU A 93 -25.73 0.77 -20.43
N VAL A 94 -24.88 0.81 -19.41
CA VAL A 94 -23.54 1.37 -19.50
C VAL A 94 -22.55 0.26 -19.87
N PHE A 95 -22.12 0.22 -21.13
CA PHE A 95 -20.97 -0.57 -21.57
C PHE A 95 -19.75 0.35 -21.70
N ASP A 96 -19.20 0.78 -20.57
CA ASP A 96 -18.07 1.70 -20.53
C ASP A 96 -16.72 0.99 -20.72
N ASP A 97 -15.64 1.76 -20.65
CA ASP A 97 -14.28 1.24 -20.86
C ASP A 97 -13.87 0.22 -19.78
N SER A 98 -14.47 0.25 -18.58
CA SER A 98 -14.17 -0.70 -17.51
C SER A 98 -14.63 -2.12 -17.84
N LEU A 99 -15.64 -2.28 -18.71
CA LEU A 99 -16.08 -3.57 -19.24
C LEU A 99 -15.48 -3.86 -20.61
N LEU A 100 -15.36 -2.82 -21.45
CA LEU A 100 -14.90 -2.96 -22.84
C LEU A 100 -13.47 -3.49 -22.91
N VAL A 101 -12.54 -2.93 -22.11
CA VAL A 101 -11.12 -3.31 -22.25
C VAL A 101 -10.85 -4.73 -21.74
N PRO A 102 -11.29 -5.14 -20.54
CA PRO A 102 -11.11 -6.53 -20.12
C PRO A 102 -11.78 -7.52 -21.08
N LEU A 103 -12.93 -7.14 -21.67
CA LEU A 103 -13.58 -7.97 -22.68
C LEU A 103 -12.75 -8.06 -23.95
N ALA A 104 -12.23 -6.94 -24.47
CA ALA A 104 -11.38 -6.91 -25.66
C ALA A 104 -10.12 -7.78 -25.49
N ASP A 105 -9.47 -7.68 -24.32
CA ASP A 105 -8.28 -8.46 -23.98
C ASP A 105 -8.59 -9.96 -23.94
N ALA A 106 -9.70 -10.34 -23.30
CA ALA A 106 -10.11 -11.74 -23.21
C ALA A 106 -10.65 -12.30 -24.53
N LEU A 107 -11.22 -11.45 -25.39
CA LEU A 107 -11.74 -11.82 -26.70
C LEU A 107 -10.59 -12.23 -27.65
N GLY A 108 -9.47 -11.51 -27.62
CA GLY A 108 -8.28 -11.80 -28.41
C GLY A 108 -8.60 -12.05 -29.89
N GLU A 109 -8.09 -13.16 -30.44
CA GLU A 109 -8.29 -13.53 -31.85
C GLU A 109 -9.75 -13.87 -32.22
N ALA A 110 -10.65 -14.00 -31.24
CA ALA A 110 -12.06 -14.28 -31.50
C ALA A 110 -12.86 -13.05 -31.94
N TRP A 111 -12.26 -11.85 -31.91
CA TRP A 111 -12.98 -10.60 -32.18
C TRP A 111 -13.67 -10.52 -33.55
N PRO A 112 -13.13 -11.05 -34.66
CA PRO A 112 -13.83 -10.97 -35.95
C PRO A 112 -15.14 -11.78 -35.94
N THR A 113 -15.16 -12.88 -35.18
CA THR A 113 -16.38 -13.69 -35.01
C THR A 113 -17.43 -12.92 -34.19
N LEU A 114 -17.00 -12.18 -33.17
CA LEU A 114 -17.90 -11.32 -32.40
C LEU A 114 -18.43 -10.17 -33.27
N ALA A 115 -17.57 -9.51 -34.06
CA ALA A 115 -17.95 -8.44 -34.97
C ALA A 115 -19.08 -8.86 -35.92
N SER A 116 -18.96 -10.05 -36.51
CA SER A 116 -19.98 -10.63 -37.38
C SER A 116 -21.31 -10.89 -36.63
N ASN A 117 -21.24 -11.41 -35.40
CA ASN A 117 -22.43 -11.64 -34.57
C ASN A 117 -23.09 -10.34 -34.09
N LEU A 118 -22.33 -9.25 -34.01
CA LEU A 118 -22.80 -7.90 -33.68
C LEU A 118 -23.22 -7.09 -34.92
N HIS A 119 -23.19 -7.71 -36.10
CA HIS A 119 -23.55 -7.09 -37.38
C HIS A 119 -22.71 -5.87 -37.76
N ILE A 120 -21.44 -5.85 -37.37
CA ILE A 120 -20.46 -4.87 -37.88
C ILE A 120 -20.15 -5.20 -39.33
N ASP A 121 -20.12 -4.19 -40.19
CA ASP A 121 -19.88 -4.37 -41.62
C ASP A 121 -18.47 -4.91 -41.91
N ASP A 122 -18.35 -5.72 -42.97
CA ASP A 122 -17.07 -6.32 -43.38
C ASP A 122 -16.04 -5.25 -43.77
N HIS A 123 -16.48 -4.11 -44.31
CA HIS A 123 -15.59 -2.98 -44.64
C HIS A 123 -15.06 -2.29 -43.37
N GLN A 124 -15.90 -2.05 -42.36
CA GLN A 124 -15.48 -1.57 -41.03
C GLN A 124 -14.48 -2.55 -40.40
N SER A 125 -14.77 -3.85 -40.45
CA SER A 125 -13.88 -4.90 -39.92
C SER A 125 -12.53 -4.91 -40.65
N ALA A 126 -12.52 -4.82 -41.98
CA ALA A 126 -11.30 -4.73 -42.79
C ALA A 126 -10.51 -3.44 -42.49
N SER A 127 -11.21 -2.30 -42.30
CA SER A 127 -10.60 -1.03 -41.90
C SER A 127 -9.92 -1.13 -40.54
N ILE A 128 -10.52 -1.84 -39.58
CA ILE A 128 -9.92 -2.07 -38.25
C ILE A 128 -8.65 -2.92 -38.38
N VAL A 129 -8.71 -4.04 -39.11
CA VAL A 129 -7.54 -4.90 -39.35
C VAL A 129 -6.39 -4.13 -40.02
N GLY A 130 -6.70 -3.25 -40.98
CA GLY A 130 -5.69 -2.45 -41.68
C GLY A 130 -5.12 -1.27 -40.87
N SER A 131 -5.76 -0.88 -39.77
CA SER A 131 -5.36 0.31 -38.99
C SER A 131 -4.61 -0.03 -37.70
N PHE A 132 -4.67 -1.28 -37.24
CA PHE A 132 -4.11 -1.71 -35.96
C PHE A 132 -3.36 -3.04 -36.12
N ASP A 133 -2.10 -3.09 -35.68
CA ASP A 133 -1.25 -4.27 -35.82
C ASP A 133 -1.52 -5.32 -34.72
N GLN A 134 -1.99 -4.89 -33.55
CA GLN A 134 -2.19 -5.77 -32.39
C GLN A 134 -3.63 -6.27 -32.30
N VAL A 135 -3.82 -7.57 -32.10
CA VAL A 135 -5.15 -8.22 -32.04
C VAL A 135 -6.04 -7.64 -30.95
N HIS A 136 -5.48 -7.29 -29.78
CA HIS A 136 -6.26 -6.70 -28.69
C HIS A 136 -6.71 -5.27 -29.01
N GLU A 137 -5.87 -4.46 -29.70
CA GLU A 137 -6.25 -3.12 -30.18
C GLU A 137 -7.35 -3.21 -31.24
N GLN A 138 -7.28 -4.20 -32.13
CA GLN A 138 -8.34 -4.48 -33.10
C GLN A 138 -9.66 -4.84 -32.39
N ALA A 139 -9.63 -5.74 -31.40
CA ALA A 139 -10.80 -6.13 -30.60
C ALA A 139 -11.39 -4.93 -29.85
N ARG A 140 -10.54 -4.10 -29.23
CA ARG A 140 -10.94 -2.89 -28.52
C ARG A 140 -11.58 -1.89 -29.46
N ARG A 141 -10.96 -1.62 -30.62
CA ARG A 141 -11.52 -0.70 -31.62
C ARG A 141 -12.85 -1.21 -32.16
N MET A 142 -12.97 -2.51 -32.42
CA MET A 142 -14.20 -3.13 -32.87
C MET A 142 -15.35 -2.93 -31.87
N LEU A 143 -15.10 -3.20 -30.59
CA LEU A 143 -16.11 -2.98 -29.54
C LEU A 143 -16.46 -1.49 -29.39
N SER A 144 -15.50 -0.58 -29.53
CA SER A 144 -15.77 0.87 -29.51
C SER A 144 -16.62 1.31 -30.69
N VAL A 145 -16.31 0.88 -31.92
CA VAL A 145 -17.11 1.19 -33.11
C VAL A 145 -18.53 0.67 -32.96
N TRP A 146 -18.69 -0.58 -32.53
CA TRP A 146 -20.00 -1.15 -32.28
C TRP A 146 -20.77 -0.37 -31.22
N ARG A 147 -20.13 -0.03 -30.09
CA ARG A 147 -20.73 0.77 -29.01
C ARG A 147 -21.16 2.17 -29.49
N GLU A 148 -20.34 2.83 -30.30
CA GLU A 148 -20.60 4.16 -30.86
C GLU A 148 -21.78 4.16 -31.85
N ASP A 149 -21.89 3.11 -32.66
CA ASP A 149 -22.91 2.98 -33.71
C ASP A 149 -24.19 2.27 -33.25
N TYR A 150 -24.21 1.66 -32.05
CA TYR A 150 -25.36 0.90 -31.57
C TYR A 150 -26.59 1.79 -31.36
N PRO A 151 -27.72 1.53 -32.04
CA PRO A 151 -28.90 2.40 -31.97
C PRO A 151 -29.81 2.11 -30.78
N GLY A 152 -29.62 0.98 -30.07
CA GLY A 152 -30.48 0.56 -28.97
C GLY A 152 -30.01 1.00 -27.58
N SER A 153 -30.85 0.77 -26.57
CA SER A 153 -30.52 0.97 -25.15
C SER A 153 -29.94 -0.28 -24.46
N ASP A 154 -30.21 -1.48 -24.98
CA ASP A 154 -29.80 -2.79 -24.44
C ASP A 154 -28.51 -3.28 -25.12
N MET A 155 -27.37 -2.70 -24.77
CA MET A 155 -26.08 -3.12 -25.33
C MET A 155 -25.61 -4.44 -24.74
N ILE A 156 -25.71 -4.60 -23.41
CA ILE A 156 -25.21 -5.78 -22.71
C ILE A 156 -26.02 -7.01 -23.12
N GLY A 157 -27.34 -6.88 -23.32
CA GLY A 157 -28.17 -7.97 -23.83
C GLY A 157 -27.78 -8.42 -25.25
N GLN A 158 -27.48 -7.50 -26.17
CA GLN A 158 -27.02 -7.88 -27.52
C GLN A 158 -25.63 -8.50 -27.50
N LEU A 159 -24.71 -7.93 -26.71
CA LEU A 159 -23.37 -8.48 -26.54
C LEU A 159 -23.41 -9.88 -25.93
N THR A 160 -24.27 -10.07 -24.94
CA THR A 160 -24.55 -11.38 -24.31
C THR A 160 -25.03 -12.39 -25.35
N LYS A 161 -26.02 -12.02 -26.18
CA LYS A 161 -26.53 -12.88 -27.26
C LYS A 161 -25.44 -13.28 -28.25
N ALA A 162 -24.61 -12.33 -28.65
CA ALA A 162 -23.50 -12.57 -29.55
C ALA A 162 -22.45 -13.51 -28.94
N LEU A 163 -22.05 -13.29 -27.69
CA LEU A 163 -21.10 -14.14 -26.96
C LEU A 163 -21.63 -15.57 -26.76
N LYS A 164 -22.94 -15.74 -26.50
CA LYS A 164 -23.59 -17.06 -26.43
C LYS A 164 -23.55 -17.80 -27.76
N ARG A 165 -23.86 -17.12 -28.87
CA ARG A 165 -23.77 -17.73 -30.22
C ARG A 165 -22.34 -18.21 -30.53
N MET A 166 -21.34 -17.54 -29.96
CA MET A 166 -19.93 -17.94 -30.06
C MET A 166 -19.53 -19.06 -29.09
N GLY A 167 -20.40 -19.44 -28.13
CA GLY A 167 -20.07 -20.37 -27.06
C GLY A 167 -19.06 -19.82 -26.03
N LYS A 168 -18.92 -18.50 -25.93
CA LYS A 168 -17.96 -17.80 -25.06
C LYS A 168 -18.59 -17.40 -23.72
N TYR A 169 -19.00 -18.38 -22.93
CA TYR A 169 -19.66 -18.16 -21.64
C TYR A 169 -18.73 -17.58 -20.57
N ASP A 170 -17.43 -17.87 -20.67
CA ASP A 170 -16.36 -17.27 -19.86
C ASP A 170 -16.36 -15.74 -19.94
N LEU A 171 -16.63 -15.19 -21.13
CA LEU A 171 -16.64 -13.74 -21.37
C LEU A 171 -17.90 -13.04 -20.82
N LEU A 172 -18.97 -13.77 -20.53
CA LEU A 172 -20.20 -13.20 -19.96
C LEU A 172 -19.96 -12.65 -18.54
N LYS A 173 -19.06 -13.28 -17.78
CA LYS A 173 -18.71 -12.83 -16.44
C LYS A 173 -18.01 -11.47 -16.45
N ILE A 174 -17.23 -11.18 -17.50
CA ILE A 174 -16.54 -9.89 -17.66
C ILE A 174 -17.54 -8.74 -17.77
N ILE A 175 -18.66 -8.97 -18.45
CA ILE A 175 -19.75 -7.99 -18.59
C ILE A 175 -20.77 -8.07 -17.43
N GLY A 176 -20.41 -8.72 -16.32
CA GLY A 176 -21.22 -8.81 -15.10
C GLY A 176 -22.41 -9.78 -15.18
N MET A 177 -22.45 -10.64 -16.20
CA MET A 177 -23.50 -11.63 -16.39
C MET A 177 -23.04 -12.97 -15.82
N GLU A 178 -23.76 -13.51 -14.86
CA GLU A 178 -23.46 -14.82 -14.27
C GLU A 178 -24.60 -15.80 -14.54
N ILE A 179 -24.24 -17.08 -14.75
CA ILE A 179 -25.21 -18.16 -14.80
C ILE A 179 -25.58 -18.47 -13.35
N VAL A 180 -26.80 -18.11 -12.96
CA VAL A 180 -27.37 -18.59 -11.69
C VAL A 180 -27.99 -19.95 -11.97
N ASP A 181 -27.73 -20.93 -11.13
CA ASP A 181 -28.43 -22.20 -11.25
C ASP A 181 -29.93 -22.02 -10.95
N GLU A 182 -30.77 -22.71 -11.72
CA GLU A 182 -32.23 -22.61 -11.62
C GLU A 182 -32.73 -22.95 -10.21
N SER A 183 -32.10 -23.93 -9.55
CA SER A 183 -32.45 -24.32 -8.18
C SER A 183 -32.23 -23.22 -7.14
N SER A 184 -31.16 -22.43 -7.27
CA SER A 184 -30.90 -21.28 -6.42
C SER A 184 -31.92 -20.18 -6.65
N LEU A 185 -32.33 -19.92 -7.89
CA LEU A 185 -33.39 -18.95 -8.18
C LEU A 185 -34.76 -19.41 -7.67
N GLN A 186 -35.08 -20.71 -7.75
CA GLN A 186 -36.32 -21.26 -7.20
C GLN A 186 -36.34 -21.16 -5.67
N SER A 187 -35.19 -21.37 -5.02
CA SER A 187 -35.03 -21.21 -3.57
C SER A 187 -35.15 -19.74 -3.18
N LEU A 188 -34.56 -18.84 -3.95
CA LEU A 188 -34.69 -17.40 -3.76
C LEU A 188 -36.14 -16.93 -3.91
N ALA A 189 -36.85 -17.37 -4.95
CA ALA A 189 -38.27 -17.07 -5.16
C ALA A 189 -39.14 -17.56 -4.00
N ALA A 190 -38.85 -18.76 -3.49
CA ALA A 190 -39.57 -19.33 -2.35
C ALA A 190 -39.45 -18.48 -1.08
N GLU A 191 -38.33 -17.79 -0.89
CA GLU A 191 -38.05 -17.00 0.33
C GLU A 191 -38.34 -15.50 0.16
N LEU A 192 -38.49 -15.02 -1.08
CA LEU A 192 -38.95 -13.66 -1.40
C LEU A 192 -40.45 -13.49 -1.12
N GLU A 193 -41.25 -14.52 -1.39
CA GLU A 193 -42.70 -14.53 -1.21
C GLU A 193 -43.38 -13.23 -1.66
N GLY A 194 -43.91 -12.41 -0.74
CA GLY A 194 -44.64 -11.17 -1.05
C GLY A 194 -43.77 -9.93 -1.26
N GLU A 195 -42.46 -9.99 -0.98
CA GLU A 195 -41.54 -8.86 -1.10
C GLU A 195 -40.94 -8.74 -2.52
N TRP A 196 -41.32 -9.62 -3.44
CA TRP A 196 -40.79 -9.66 -4.79
C TRP A 196 -41.04 -8.36 -5.58
N THR A 197 -42.12 -7.62 -5.29
CA THR A 197 -42.44 -6.38 -5.98
C THR A 197 -41.42 -5.27 -5.68
N GLU A 198 -40.89 -5.21 -4.46
CA GLU A 198 -39.86 -4.24 -4.09
C GLU A 198 -38.52 -4.58 -4.78
N VAL A 199 -38.21 -5.88 -4.92
CA VAL A 199 -37.06 -6.34 -5.72
C VAL A 199 -37.27 -5.99 -7.19
N ALA A 200 -38.46 -6.24 -7.73
CA ALA A 200 -38.81 -5.97 -9.13
C ALA A 200 -38.67 -4.48 -9.47
N GLU A 201 -39.15 -3.59 -8.59
CA GLU A 201 -38.99 -2.14 -8.73
C GLU A 201 -37.52 -1.74 -8.82
N HIS A 202 -36.66 -2.27 -7.94
CA HIS A 202 -35.22 -2.02 -7.96
C HIS A 202 -34.50 -2.62 -9.17
N LEU A 203 -35.09 -3.62 -9.82
CA LEU A 203 -34.63 -4.22 -11.08
C LEU A 203 -35.26 -3.57 -12.32
N GLY A 204 -36.03 -2.48 -12.15
CA GLY A 204 -36.62 -1.72 -13.25
C GLY A 204 -37.84 -2.37 -13.89
N PHE A 205 -38.57 -3.22 -13.18
CA PHE A 205 -39.93 -3.63 -13.57
C PHE A 205 -40.90 -2.47 -13.30
N ASP A 206 -41.77 -2.17 -14.26
CA ASP A 206 -42.81 -1.16 -14.07
C ASP A 206 -44.10 -1.75 -13.47
N ASP A 207 -45.04 -0.88 -13.09
CA ASP A 207 -46.33 -1.29 -12.52
C ASP A 207 -47.14 -2.20 -13.45
N THR A 208 -46.91 -2.13 -14.77
CA THR A 208 -47.60 -2.95 -15.77
C THR A 208 -47.04 -4.36 -15.77
N ASP A 209 -45.71 -4.49 -15.71
CA ASP A 209 -45.03 -5.78 -15.57
C ASP A 209 -45.50 -6.48 -14.28
N CYS A 210 -45.41 -5.76 -13.15
CA CYS A 210 -45.81 -6.27 -11.85
C CYS A 210 -47.31 -6.60 -11.79
N GLY A 211 -48.15 -5.75 -12.38
CA GLY A 211 -49.59 -5.97 -12.48
C GLY A 211 -49.95 -7.20 -13.31
N SER A 212 -49.20 -7.47 -14.38
CA SER A 212 -49.41 -8.64 -15.24
C SER A 212 -49.07 -9.94 -14.52
N ILE A 213 -47.95 -9.97 -13.78
CA ILE A 213 -47.58 -11.13 -12.94
C ILE A 213 -48.61 -11.35 -11.84
N ASN A 214 -49.03 -10.28 -11.15
CA ASN A 214 -50.07 -10.35 -10.12
C ASN A 214 -51.41 -10.87 -10.65
N ALA A 215 -51.83 -10.41 -11.84
CA ALA A 215 -53.08 -10.86 -12.46
C ALA A 215 -53.02 -12.33 -12.91
N ALA A 216 -51.86 -12.80 -13.37
CA ALA A 216 -51.67 -14.18 -13.80
C ALA A 216 -51.59 -15.16 -12.62
N TYR A 217 -51.01 -14.73 -11.48
CA TYR A 217 -50.75 -15.58 -10.32
C TYR A 217 -51.24 -14.94 -9.01
N PRO A 218 -52.57 -14.69 -8.83
CA PRO A 218 -53.08 -13.81 -7.78
C PRO A 218 -52.94 -14.32 -6.33
N GLU A 219 -52.71 -15.62 -6.12
CA GLU A 219 -52.76 -16.23 -4.77
C GLU A 219 -51.43 -16.79 -4.27
N CYS A 220 -50.33 -16.67 -5.02
CA CYS A 220 -49.06 -17.30 -4.65
C CYS A 220 -47.87 -16.36 -4.84
N GLY A 221 -47.43 -15.71 -3.74
CA GLY A 221 -46.26 -14.82 -3.75
C GLY A 221 -44.99 -15.53 -4.23
N LYS A 222 -44.78 -16.80 -3.85
CA LYS A 222 -43.67 -17.61 -4.37
C LYS A 222 -43.70 -17.75 -5.89
N GLU A 223 -44.88 -18.06 -6.46
CA GLU A 223 -45.01 -18.22 -7.91
C GLU A 223 -44.83 -16.87 -8.61
N GLN A 224 -45.36 -15.78 -8.05
CA GLN A 224 -45.13 -14.43 -8.56
C GLN A 224 -43.65 -14.05 -8.54
N ALA A 225 -42.93 -14.33 -7.44
CA ALA A 225 -41.50 -14.10 -7.31
C ALA A 225 -40.70 -14.91 -8.33
N TRP A 226 -41.07 -16.18 -8.52
CA TRP A 226 -40.46 -17.04 -9.53
C TRP A 226 -40.68 -16.48 -10.94
N GLN A 227 -41.91 -16.07 -11.26
CA GLN A 227 -42.27 -15.49 -12.55
C GLN A 227 -41.56 -14.15 -12.80
N MET A 228 -41.31 -13.36 -11.76
CA MET A 228 -40.47 -12.16 -11.86
C MET A 228 -39.01 -12.52 -12.18
N LEU A 229 -38.42 -13.51 -11.50
CA LEU A 229 -37.06 -13.97 -11.77
C LEU A 229 -36.93 -14.65 -13.15
N GLU A 230 -37.97 -15.36 -13.59
CA GLU A 230 -38.06 -15.95 -14.92
C GLU A 230 -38.17 -14.85 -15.99
N ALA A 231 -39.00 -13.83 -15.77
CA ALA A 231 -39.06 -12.66 -16.65
C ALA A 231 -37.72 -11.89 -16.69
N LEU A 232 -37.00 -11.81 -15.56
CA LEU A 232 -35.66 -11.24 -15.50
C LEU A 232 -34.66 -12.09 -16.30
N LEU A 233 -34.70 -13.41 -16.16
CA LEU A 233 -33.90 -14.33 -16.98
C LEU A 233 -34.22 -14.15 -18.46
N GLU A 234 -35.51 -14.09 -18.84
CA GLU A 234 -35.95 -13.89 -20.22
C GLU A 234 -35.46 -12.57 -20.80
N ARG A 235 -35.54 -11.47 -20.02
CA ARG A 235 -34.98 -10.15 -20.41
C ARG A 235 -33.51 -10.26 -20.79
N HIS A 236 -32.78 -11.17 -20.15
CA HIS A 236 -31.34 -11.37 -20.30
C HIS A 236 -30.98 -12.74 -20.93
N ASP A 237 -31.93 -13.32 -21.67
CA ASP A 237 -31.75 -14.51 -22.50
C ASP A 237 -31.28 -15.77 -21.72
N GLY A 238 -31.68 -15.89 -20.44
CA GLY A 238 -31.34 -16.97 -19.53
C GLY A 238 -30.14 -16.69 -18.59
N LEU A 239 -29.78 -15.42 -18.40
CA LEU A 239 -28.73 -15.00 -17.45
C LEU A 239 -29.27 -13.95 -16.49
N VAL A 240 -28.56 -13.73 -15.39
CA VAL A 240 -28.88 -12.63 -14.46
C VAL A 240 -27.62 -11.82 -14.20
N LYS A 241 -27.75 -10.50 -14.16
CA LYS A 241 -26.74 -9.63 -13.56
C LYS A 241 -26.81 -9.83 -12.04
N ILE A 242 -26.08 -10.83 -11.54
CA ILE A 242 -26.09 -11.20 -10.12
C ILE A 242 -25.79 -9.97 -9.24
N GLY A 243 -24.96 -9.04 -9.69
CA GLY A 243 -24.69 -7.78 -8.99
C GLY A 243 -25.92 -6.89 -8.80
N GLU A 244 -26.78 -6.76 -9.82
CA GLU A 244 -28.02 -5.97 -9.73
C GLU A 244 -29.03 -6.64 -8.79
N LEU A 245 -29.19 -7.97 -8.90
CA LEU A 245 -30.06 -8.74 -8.01
C LEU A 245 -29.60 -8.67 -6.55
N LYS A 246 -28.29 -8.83 -6.30
CA LYS A 246 -27.69 -8.62 -4.97
C LYS A 246 -27.92 -7.20 -4.46
N GLY A 247 -27.76 -6.20 -5.33
CA GLY A 247 -28.01 -4.80 -5.01
C GLY A 247 -29.47 -4.53 -4.62
N ALA A 248 -30.43 -5.09 -5.36
CA ALA A 248 -31.86 -5.01 -5.07
C ALA A 248 -32.19 -5.65 -3.71
N LEU A 249 -31.68 -6.87 -3.45
CA LEU A 249 -31.84 -7.55 -2.16
C LEU A 249 -31.26 -6.74 -0.98
N LYS A 250 -30.09 -6.13 -1.17
CA LYS A 250 -29.47 -5.25 -0.16
C LYS A 250 -30.32 -4.00 0.12
N LYS A 251 -30.92 -3.39 -0.90
CA LYS A 251 -31.79 -2.21 -0.75
C LYS A 251 -33.05 -2.50 0.05
N ILE A 252 -33.66 -3.67 -0.15
CA ILE A 252 -34.82 -4.12 0.65
C ILE A 252 -34.42 -4.78 1.99
N LYS A 253 -33.12 -4.73 2.34
CA LYS A 253 -32.55 -5.28 3.58
C LYS A 253 -32.71 -6.80 3.74
N ARG A 254 -32.95 -7.55 2.66
CA ARG A 254 -32.97 -9.02 2.62
C ARG A 254 -31.59 -9.61 2.39
N ASN A 255 -30.64 -9.24 3.25
CA ASN A 255 -29.26 -9.76 3.19
C ASN A 255 -29.20 -11.28 3.39
N ASP A 256 -30.18 -11.85 4.11
CA ASP A 256 -30.34 -13.29 4.36
C ASP A 256 -30.50 -14.12 3.07
N LEU A 257 -30.95 -13.50 1.98
CA LEU A 257 -31.18 -14.16 0.70
C LEU A 257 -29.95 -14.22 -0.20
N LEU A 258 -28.89 -13.46 0.10
CA LEU A 258 -27.66 -13.42 -0.71
C LEU A 258 -26.92 -14.77 -0.75
N LYS A 259 -27.18 -15.70 0.19
CA LYS A 259 -26.63 -17.06 0.22
C LYS A 259 -27.05 -17.87 -1.00
N PHE A 260 -28.26 -17.64 -1.51
CA PHE A 260 -28.74 -18.28 -2.74
C PHE A 260 -28.01 -17.73 -3.97
N LEU A 261 -27.27 -16.64 -3.84
CA LEU A 261 -26.44 -16.04 -4.89
C LEU A 261 -24.94 -16.23 -4.61
N GLY A 262 -24.60 -17.26 -3.83
CA GLY A 262 -23.22 -17.65 -3.52
C GLY A 262 -22.43 -16.68 -2.63
N GLU A 263 -23.09 -15.72 -1.98
CA GLU A 263 -22.44 -14.80 -1.04
C GLU A 263 -22.40 -15.44 0.36
N GLU A 264 -21.23 -15.46 0.98
CA GLU A 264 -21.09 -15.89 2.38
C GLU A 264 -21.69 -14.81 3.29
N ILE A 265 -22.84 -15.09 3.91
CA ILE A 265 -23.54 -14.13 4.76
C ILE A 265 -23.14 -14.33 6.22
N LEU A 266 -22.82 -13.23 6.90
CA LEU A 266 -22.79 -13.18 8.35
C LEU A 266 -24.22 -13.05 8.88
N GLU A 267 -24.78 -14.16 9.41
CA GLU A 267 -26.15 -14.19 9.90
C GLU A 267 -26.39 -13.14 11.00
N THR A 268 -27.56 -12.52 11.00
CA THR A 268 -27.94 -11.49 11.99
C THR A 268 -27.89 -12.03 13.43
N THR A 269 -28.23 -13.31 13.62
CA THR A 269 -28.09 -14.03 14.90
C THR A 269 -26.64 -14.08 15.37
N THR A 270 -25.71 -14.37 14.46
CA THR A 270 -24.27 -14.41 14.71
C THR A 270 -23.73 -13.01 15.03
N ILE A 271 -24.16 -11.97 14.29
CA ILE A 271 -23.83 -10.57 14.61
C ILE A 271 -24.30 -10.22 16.02
N SER A 272 -25.56 -10.49 16.35
CA SER A 272 -26.11 -10.19 17.67
C SER A 272 -25.36 -10.91 18.78
N LYS A 273 -24.96 -12.16 18.56
CA LYS A 273 -24.15 -12.94 19.50
C LYS A 273 -22.75 -12.32 19.69
N ILE A 274 -22.09 -11.94 18.61
CA ILE A 274 -20.77 -11.29 18.66
C ILE A 274 -20.86 -9.92 19.30
N ALA A 275 -21.87 -9.14 18.97
CA ALA A 275 -22.13 -7.82 19.54
C ALA A 275 -22.32 -7.88 21.07
N LYS A 276 -23.11 -8.83 21.54
CA LYS A 276 -23.26 -9.14 22.99
C LYS A 276 -21.95 -9.54 23.62
N GLY A 277 -21.15 -10.35 22.93
CA GLY A 277 -19.83 -10.73 23.36
C GLY A 277 -18.86 -9.55 23.43
N LEU A 278 -18.88 -8.64 22.45
CA LEU A 278 -17.99 -7.49 22.32
C LEU A 278 -18.18 -6.55 23.50
N GLY A 279 -19.44 -6.23 23.86
CA GLY A 279 -19.74 -5.36 24.99
C GLY A 279 -18.97 -4.04 24.89
N GLU A 280 -18.23 -3.67 25.95
CA GLU A 280 -17.45 -2.43 26.00
C GLU A 280 -16.24 -2.39 25.06
N SER A 281 -15.82 -3.52 24.47
CA SER A 281 -14.70 -3.58 23.51
C SER A 281 -15.09 -3.19 22.09
N TRP A 282 -16.36 -2.83 21.85
CA TRP A 282 -16.84 -2.47 20.51
C TRP A 282 -16.14 -1.25 19.88
N PRO A 283 -15.69 -0.20 20.62
CA PRO A 283 -15.01 0.94 20.00
C PRO A 283 -13.67 0.54 19.37
N ASP A 284 -12.95 -0.39 20.01
CA ASP A 284 -11.71 -0.95 19.45
C ASP A 284 -12.00 -1.69 18.15
N MET A 285 -13.08 -2.47 18.12
CA MET A 285 -13.53 -3.17 16.91
C MET A 285 -13.92 -2.19 15.79
N ALA A 286 -14.62 -1.12 16.13
CA ALA A 286 -15.07 -0.10 15.19
C ALA A 286 -13.89 0.60 14.52
N LEU A 287 -12.80 0.87 15.26
CA LEU A 287 -11.56 1.43 14.70
C LEU A 287 -10.88 0.50 13.68
N TYR A 288 -11.15 -0.81 13.74
CA TYR A 288 -10.64 -1.78 12.77
C TYR A 288 -11.53 -1.93 11.56
N LEU A 289 -12.85 -1.92 11.75
CA LEU A 289 -13.82 -2.25 10.71
C LEU A 289 -14.33 -1.04 9.93
N LEU A 290 -14.47 0.12 10.57
CA LEU A 290 -15.14 1.29 10.01
C LEU A 290 -14.16 2.38 9.60
N ASP A 291 -14.49 3.12 8.55
CA ASP A 291 -13.86 4.42 8.26
C ASP A 291 -14.37 5.52 9.22
N GLU A 292 -13.73 6.70 9.22
CA GLU A 292 -14.05 7.80 10.15
C GLU A 292 -15.50 8.33 9.99
N THR A 293 -16.07 8.27 8.78
CA THR A 293 -17.46 8.70 8.54
C THR A 293 -18.47 7.68 9.06
N GLN A 294 -18.20 6.39 8.83
CA GLN A 294 -18.99 5.28 9.34
C GLN A 294 -18.90 5.21 10.87
N TYR A 295 -17.70 5.41 11.42
CA TYR A 295 -17.45 5.46 12.86
C TYR A 295 -18.23 6.60 13.52
N SER A 296 -18.19 7.80 12.92
CA SER A 296 -18.96 8.95 13.41
C SER A 296 -20.47 8.70 13.38
N LYS A 297 -20.97 8.01 12.35
CA LYS A 297 -22.36 7.58 12.24
C LYS A 297 -22.74 6.54 13.30
N ALA A 298 -21.88 5.56 13.55
CA ALA A 298 -22.08 4.57 14.60
C ALA A 298 -22.03 5.18 16.03
N MET A 299 -21.33 6.31 16.20
CA MET A 299 -21.16 6.98 17.48
C MET A 299 -22.25 8.03 17.80
N THR A 300 -23.17 8.33 16.88
CA THR A 300 -24.03 9.53 17.00
C THR A 300 -25.33 9.36 17.81
N GLU A 301 -25.59 8.21 18.45
CA GLU A 301 -26.78 8.03 19.29
C GLU A 301 -26.46 7.74 20.78
N ASN A 302 -26.66 8.76 21.61
CA ASN A 302 -26.59 8.69 23.08
C ASN A 302 -27.86 8.04 23.65
N SER A 303 -27.85 6.72 23.90
CA SER A 303 -28.50 6.06 25.07
C SER A 303 -28.61 4.52 25.00
N SER A 304 -27.81 3.82 24.18
CA SER A 304 -27.91 2.37 24.04
C SER A 304 -26.85 1.63 24.86
N GLU A 305 -27.17 0.39 25.27
CA GLU A 305 -26.23 -0.49 25.96
C GLU A 305 -25.03 -0.81 25.04
N PRO A 306 -23.80 -1.04 25.55
CA PRO A 306 -22.61 -1.23 24.72
C PRO A 306 -22.74 -2.32 23.64
N TRP A 307 -23.49 -3.40 23.91
CA TRP A 307 -23.72 -4.44 22.93
C TRP A 307 -24.67 -4.02 21.79
N GLN A 308 -25.60 -3.08 22.04
CA GLN A 308 -26.48 -2.55 20.99
C GLN A 308 -25.70 -1.64 20.04
N GLN A 309 -24.78 -0.84 20.59
CA GLN A 309 -23.84 -0.05 19.79
C GLN A 309 -22.92 -0.96 18.96
N ALA A 310 -22.43 -2.05 19.56
CA ALA A 310 -21.67 -3.06 18.84
C ALA A 310 -22.47 -3.71 17.70
N GLU A 311 -23.75 -4.00 17.93
CA GLU A 311 -24.64 -4.59 16.93
C GLU A 311 -24.88 -3.64 15.76
N GLU A 312 -25.18 -2.37 16.06
CA GLU A 312 -25.34 -1.32 15.06
C GLU A 312 -24.05 -1.08 14.25
N MET A 313 -22.91 -1.01 14.93
CA MET A 313 -21.59 -0.87 14.29
C MET A 313 -21.30 -2.03 13.33
N LEU A 314 -21.53 -3.28 13.76
CA LEU A 314 -21.34 -4.45 12.92
C LEU A 314 -22.33 -4.50 11.75
N GLU A 315 -23.54 -3.98 11.93
CA GLU A 315 -24.54 -3.88 10.87
C GLU A 315 -24.16 -2.83 9.83
N ILE A 316 -23.69 -1.65 10.27
CA ILE A 316 -23.12 -0.62 9.41
C ILE A 316 -21.93 -1.19 8.63
N TRP A 317 -21.01 -1.87 9.32
CA TRP A 317 -19.87 -2.52 8.66
C TRP A 317 -20.34 -3.55 7.62
N ARG A 318 -21.25 -4.46 7.98
CA ARG A 318 -21.79 -5.50 7.07
C ARG A 318 -22.41 -4.89 5.82
N GLN A 319 -23.18 -3.81 5.96
CA GLN A 319 -23.82 -3.11 4.84
C GLN A 319 -22.82 -2.41 3.91
N ASN A 320 -21.69 -1.96 4.45
CA ASN A 320 -20.67 -1.23 3.69
C ASN A 320 -19.47 -2.11 3.27
N PHE A 321 -19.43 -3.37 3.68
CA PHE A 321 -18.32 -4.27 3.36
C PHE A 321 -18.29 -4.58 1.86
N LYS A 322 -17.19 -4.16 1.21
CA LYS A 322 -16.95 -4.37 -0.24
C LYS A 322 -16.07 -5.58 -0.54
N GLY A 323 -15.54 -6.24 0.49
CA GLY A 323 -14.65 -7.39 0.35
C GLY A 323 -15.39 -8.69 0.06
N ASN A 324 -14.63 -9.73 -0.24
CA ASN A 324 -15.11 -11.11 -0.21
C ASN A 324 -14.84 -11.69 1.19
N TYR A 325 -15.66 -12.63 1.67
CA TYR A 325 -15.48 -13.35 2.94
C TYR A 325 -15.61 -12.48 4.21
N PRO A 326 -16.79 -11.87 4.45
CA PRO A 326 -17.01 -11.05 5.65
C PRO A 326 -16.74 -11.83 6.95
N VAL A 327 -17.05 -13.12 7.00
CA VAL A 327 -16.81 -13.98 8.18
C VAL A 327 -15.34 -14.06 8.55
N GLU A 328 -14.47 -14.30 7.56
CA GLU A 328 -13.02 -14.34 7.80
C GLU A 328 -12.48 -12.97 8.23
N HIS A 329 -12.94 -11.90 7.57
CA HIS A 329 -12.50 -10.54 7.89
C HIS A 329 -12.88 -10.16 9.32
N LEU A 330 -14.14 -10.41 9.71
CA LEU A 330 -14.62 -10.16 11.06
C LEU A 330 -13.86 -10.98 12.10
N GLY A 331 -13.63 -12.27 11.82
CA GLY A 331 -12.90 -13.15 12.74
C GLY A 331 -11.44 -12.75 12.94
N ARG A 332 -10.78 -12.23 11.90
CA ARG A 332 -9.44 -11.65 12.03
C ARG A 332 -9.45 -10.38 12.87
N ALA A 333 -10.39 -9.48 12.62
CA ALA A 333 -10.54 -8.26 13.40
C ALA A 333 -10.78 -8.58 14.90
N LEU A 334 -11.61 -9.59 15.20
CA LEU A 334 -11.81 -10.09 16.57
C LEU A 334 -10.51 -10.59 17.20
N ILE A 335 -9.66 -11.31 16.46
CA ILE A 335 -8.34 -11.75 16.97
C ILE A 335 -7.40 -10.56 17.21
N MET A 336 -7.46 -9.54 16.36
CA MET A 336 -6.61 -8.35 16.51
C MET A 336 -6.95 -7.55 17.77
N ILE A 337 -8.20 -7.59 18.25
CA ILE A 337 -8.63 -7.05 19.54
C ILE A 337 -8.58 -8.08 20.68
N ASP A 338 -7.88 -9.20 20.50
CA ASP A 338 -7.71 -10.28 21.48
C ASP A 338 -9.03 -10.96 21.92
N ARG A 339 -10.05 -10.95 21.07
CA ARG A 339 -11.34 -11.63 21.26
C ARG A 339 -11.40 -12.98 20.54
N GLN A 340 -10.46 -13.85 20.88
CA GLN A 340 -10.37 -15.21 20.32
C GLN A 340 -11.59 -16.06 20.66
N ASP A 341 -12.22 -15.80 21.82
CA ASP A 341 -13.46 -16.40 22.27
C ASP A 341 -14.60 -16.16 21.27
N LEU A 342 -14.75 -14.92 20.80
CA LEU A 342 -15.79 -14.56 19.83
C LEU A 342 -15.42 -14.97 18.42
N ALA A 343 -14.14 -14.93 18.06
CA ALA A 343 -13.70 -15.41 16.77
C ALA A 343 -14.11 -16.87 16.58
N GLN A 344 -13.95 -17.72 17.61
CA GLN A 344 -14.38 -19.13 17.55
C GLN A 344 -15.86 -19.32 17.22
N GLU A 345 -16.72 -18.35 17.57
CA GLU A 345 -18.15 -18.38 17.25
C GLU A 345 -18.45 -18.14 15.76
N LEU A 346 -17.51 -17.54 15.02
CA LEU A 346 -17.61 -17.32 13.57
C LEU A 346 -17.19 -18.52 12.74
N VAL A 347 -16.48 -19.48 13.34
CA VAL A 347 -15.98 -20.64 12.59
C VAL A 347 -17.15 -21.60 12.39
N PRO A 348 -17.58 -21.87 11.14
CA PRO A 348 -18.46 -23.00 10.90
C PRO A 348 -17.78 -24.24 11.47
N SER A 349 -18.54 -25.23 11.94
CA SER A 349 -18.04 -26.43 12.63
C SER A 349 -17.01 -27.30 11.87
N GLN A 350 -16.52 -26.85 10.70
CA GLN A 350 -15.34 -27.38 10.02
C GLN A 350 -14.10 -27.23 10.91
N GLN A 351 -13.77 -28.31 11.63
CA GLN A 351 -12.46 -28.51 12.24
C GLN A 351 -11.39 -28.49 11.13
N LEU A 352 -10.73 -27.36 10.95
CA LEU A 352 -9.45 -27.33 10.22
C LEU A 352 -8.44 -28.16 11.01
N GLN A 353 -7.69 -29.01 10.32
CA GLN A 353 -6.60 -29.73 10.96
C GLN A 353 -5.57 -28.73 11.52
N PRO A 354 -5.04 -28.95 12.74
CA PRO A 354 -3.99 -28.11 13.29
C PRO A 354 -2.77 -28.05 12.37
N CYS A 355 -2.05 -26.93 12.41
CA CYS A 355 -0.80 -26.80 11.68
C CYS A 355 0.19 -27.86 12.15
N GLY A 356 0.59 -28.79 11.27
CA GLY A 356 1.57 -29.84 11.61
C GLY A 356 3.00 -29.36 11.90
N ARG A 357 3.25 -28.05 12.06
CA ARG A 357 4.56 -27.48 12.45
C ARG A 357 4.51 -26.75 13.79
N CYS A 358 3.47 -25.97 14.06
CA CYS A 358 3.34 -25.19 15.30
C CYS A 358 2.09 -25.54 16.11
N ASP A 359 1.38 -26.60 15.73
CA ASP A 359 0.14 -27.09 16.33
C ASP A 359 -0.97 -26.04 16.46
N ASN A 360 -0.86 -24.93 15.72
CA ASN A 360 -1.88 -23.89 15.70
C ASN A 360 -3.17 -24.46 15.11
N ALA A 361 -4.20 -24.56 15.95
CA ALA A 361 -5.53 -25.00 15.56
C ALA A 361 -6.50 -23.83 15.30
N ASN A 362 -6.04 -22.57 15.43
CA ASN A 362 -6.90 -21.41 15.22
C ASN A 362 -7.17 -21.21 13.71
N PRO A 363 -8.43 -21.35 13.26
CA PRO A 363 -8.80 -21.30 11.85
C PRO A 363 -8.59 -19.91 11.21
N PHE A 364 -8.69 -18.83 11.97
CA PHE A 364 -8.42 -17.48 11.44
C PHE A 364 -6.93 -17.17 11.30
N LYS A 365 -6.08 -17.99 11.93
CA LYS A 365 -4.64 -18.02 11.67
C LYS A 365 -4.28 -19.00 10.54
N MET A 366 -5.29 -19.52 9.82
CA MET A 366 -5.13 -20.29 8.60
C MET A 366 -5.69 -19.50 7.43
N ARG A 367 -4.82 -18.91 6.62
CA ARG A 367 -5.19 -18.11 5.45
C ARG A 367 -5.49 -19.02 4.28
N ARG A 368 -6.71 -18.97 3.76
CA ARG A 368 -7.08 -19.68 2.53
C ARG A 368 -6.59 -18.91 1.32
N TYR A 369 -6.03 -19.62 0.35
CA TYR A 369 -5.71 -19.06 -0.96
C TYR A 369 -6.82 -19.46 -1.90
N ILE A 370 -7.58 -18.47 -2.31
CA ILE A 370 -8.73 -18.69 -3.18
C ILE A 370 -8.40 -18.07 -4.54
N SER A 371 -8.68 -18.84 -5.56
CA SER A 371 -8.59 -18.39 -6.94
C SER A 371 -9.92 -18.64 -7.64
N LYS A 372 -10.22 -17.80 -8.62
CA LYS A 372 -11.32 -18.05 -9.57
C LYS A 372 -10.74 -18.81 -10.75
N ASP A 373 -11.36 -19.92 -11.14
CA ASP A 373 -11.02 -20.56 -12.40
C ASP A 373 -11.61 -19.79 -13.60
N TYR A 374 -11.41 -20.31 -14.81
CA TYR A 374 -11.88 -19.72 -16.05
C TYR A 374 -13.42 -19.71 -16.17
N GLU A 375 -14.12 -20.50 -15.37
CA GLU A 375 -15.59 -20.50 -15.25
C GLU A 375 -16.04 -19.49 -14.17
N GLY A 376 -15.08 -18.85 -13.50
CA GLY A 376 -15.33 -17.88 -12.44
C GLY A 376 -15.74 -18.53 -11.12
N CYS A 377 -15.65 -19.85 -11.00
CA CYS A 377 -15.91 -20.59 -9.78
C CYS A 377 -14.75 -20.39 -8.81
N THR A 378 -15.06 -20.01 -7.58
CA THR A 378 -14.05 -19.87 -6.52
C THR A 378 -13.61 -21.25 -6.06
N ARG A 379 -12.31 -21.51 -6.13
CA ARG A 379 -11.69 -22.73 -5.63
C ARG A 379 -10.57 -22.41 -4.66
N VAL A 380 -10.46 -23.24 -3.62
CA VAL A 380 -9.32 -23.21 -2.71
C VAL A 380 -8.12 -23.81 -3.45
N ILE A 381 -7.08 -23.02 -3.62
CA ILE A 381 -5.83 -23.44 -4.25
C ILE A 381 -4.68 -23.64 -3.26
N GLY A 382 -4.84 -23.15 -2.01
CA GLY A 382 -3.84 -23.29 -0.97
C GLY A 382 -4.31 -22.84 0.40
N LEU A 383 -3.45 -23.02 1.39
CA LEU A 383 -3.65 -22.71 2.80
C LEU A 383 -2.31 -22.28 3.40
N CYS A 384 -2.29 -21.29 4.29
CA CYS A 384 -1.09 -20.91 5.04
C CYS A 384 -1.36 -20.67 6.51
N CYS A 385 -0.48 -21.20 7.35
CA CYS A 385 -0.49 -20.91 8.78
C CYS A 385 0.18 -19.55 9.06
N ALA A 386 -0.60 -18.53 9.38
CA ALA A 386 -0.10 -17.19 9.72
C ALA A 386 0.82 -17.16 10.96
N SER A 387 0.80 -18.21 11.80
CA SER A 387 1.66 -18.30 12.98
C SER A 387 3.10 -18.70 12.66
N CYS A 388 3.31 -19.57 11.66
CA CYS A 388 4.63 -20.11 11.33
C CYS A 388 5.04 -19.97 9.86
N GLY A 389 4.17 -19.40 9.01
CA GLY A 389 4.39 -19.19 7.59
C GLY A 389 4.32 -20.47 6.73
N LYS A 390 3.95 -21.62 7.31
CA LYS A 390 3.90 -22.89 6.57
C LYS A 390 2.72 -22.92 5.60
N GLU A 391 2.98 -23.30 4.35
CA GLU A 391 1.98 -23.33 3.28
C GLU A 391 1.66 -24.78 2.83
N TRP A 392 0.41 -25.00 2.42
CA TRP A 392 -0.05 -26.18 1.71
C TRP A 392 -0.74 -25.74 0.43
N LEU A 393 -0.33 -26.27 -0.72
CA LEU A 393 -0.79 -25.84 -2.02
C LEU A 393 -1.37 -27.02 -2.81
N SER A 394 -2.24 -26.71 -3.77
CA SER A 394 -2.66 -27.70 -4.77
C SER A 394 -1.45 -28.18 -5.57
N GLU A 395 -1.48 -29.42 -6.03
CA GLU A 395 -0.32 -30.09 -6.66
C GLU A 395 0.32 -29.30 -7.82
N ARG A 396 -0.49 -28.60 -8.61
CA ARG A 396 -0.03 -27.75 -9.72
C ARG A 396 0.82 -26.53 -9.31
N PHE A 397 0.80 -26.15 -8.04
CA PHE A 397 1.53 -25.00 -7.50
C PHE A 397 2.72 -25.40 -6.63
N LEU A 398 2.99 -26.70 -6.49
CA LEU A 398 4.09 -27.16 -5.68
C LEU A 398 5.42 -26.86 -6.35
N PHE A 399 6.35 -26.26 -5.60
CA PHE A 399 7.76 -26.27 -5.98
C PHE A 399 8.26 -27.72 -5.95
N HIS A 400 8.55 -28.24 -7.14
CA HIS A 400 8.68 -29.66 -7.48
C HIS A 400 7.41 -30.49 -7.21
N PRO A 401 6.95 -31.31 -8.17
CA PRO A 401 5.84 -32.23 -7.94
C PRO A 401 6.17 -33.25 -6.84
N ASP A 402 5.16 -33.65 -6.06
CA ASP A 402 5.30 -34.69 -5.04
C ASP A 402 5.24 -36.09 -5.66
N VAL A 403 6.30 -36.45 -6.41
CA VAL A 403 6.38 -37.71 -7.18
C VAL A 403 6.19 -38.95 -6.30
N ASN A 404 6.60 -38.88 -5.03
CA ASN A 404 6.54 -40.01 -4.09
C ASN A 404 5.27 -40.02 -3.22
N ASN A 405 4.41 -39.01 -3.35
CA ASN A 405 3.17 -38.86 -2.59
C ASN A 405 3.34 -38.94 -1.05
N ASN A 406 4.47 -38.44 -0.55
CA ASN A 406 4.85 -38.55 0.86
C ASN A 406 4.75 -37.22 1.61
N ARG A 407 4.38 -36.11 0.93
CA ARG A 407 4.28 -34.82 1.61
C ARG A 407 3.06 -34.81 2.54
N PRO A 408 3.17 -34.21 3.73
CA PRO A 408 2.01 -33.94 4.57
C PRO A 408 0.96 -33.18 3.77
N TRP A 409 -0.30 -33.54 3.95
CA TRP A 409 -1.42 -32.94 3.24
C TRP A 409 -2.56 -32.60 4.18
N VAL A 410 -3.39 -31.66 3.75
CA VAL A 410 -4.63 -31.26 4.40
C VAL A 410 -5.74 -31.30 3.36
N LYS A 411 -6.94 -31.73 3.75
CA LYS A 411 -8.11 -31.68 2.88
C LYS A 411 -9.01 -30.52 3.32
N LEU A 412 -9.25 -29.58 2.41
CA LEU A 412 -10.07 -28.40 2.63
C LEU A 412 -11.07 -28.27 1.49
N ASP A 413 -12.36 -28.21 1.81
CA ASP A 413 -13.46 -28.06 0.83
C ASP A 413 -13.39 -29.09 -0.32
N GLY A 414 -13.06 -30.33 0.01
CA GLY A 414 -12.92 -31.42 -0.96
C GLY A 414 -11.57 -31.45 -1.68
N VAL A 415 -10.78 -30.38 -1.64
CA VAL A 415 -9.47 -30.25 -2.28
C VAL A 415 -8.36 -30.77 -1.36
N VAL A 416 -7.45 -31.57 -1.92
CA VAL A 416 -6.25 -32.03 -1.22
C VAL A 416 -5.11 -31.04 -1.49
N LEU A 417 -4.60 -30.44 -0.43
CA LEU A 417 -3.47 -29.51 -0.45
C LEU A 417 -2.26 -30.18 0.18
N LYS A 418 -1.10 -30.13 -0.49
CA LYS A 418 0.15 -30.74 -0.02
C LYS A 418 1.11 -29.68 0.46
N GLU A 419 1.93 -30.02 1.45
CA GLU A 419 2.93 -29.11 2.01
C GLU A 419 3.87 -28.57 0.93
N GLN A 420 4.04 -27.24 0.91
CA GLN A 420 5.01 -26.56 0.08
C GLN A 420 6.38 -26.65 0.76
N LEU A 421 7.36 -27.22 0.05
CA LEU A 421 8.74 -27.23 0.52
C LEU A 421 9.35 -25.83 0.40
N GLU A 422 10.31 -25.52 1.27
CA GLU A 422 11.05 -24.27 1.18
C GLU A 422 11.69 -24.17 -0.21
N VAL A 423 11.34 -23.10 -0.93
CA VAL A 423 11.96 -22.78 -2.21
C VAL A 423 13.36 -22.25 -1.88
N PRO A 424 14.45 -22.86 -2.38
CA PRO A 424 15.79 -22.36 -2.15
C PRO A 424 15.94 -21.04 -2.91
N VAL A 425 15.58 -19.94 -2.26
CA VAL A 425 15.93 -18.60 -2.74
C VAL A 425 17.38 -18.41 -2.35
N GLU A 426 18.27 -18.31 -3.32
CA GLU A 426 19.64 -17.88 -3.05
C GLU A 426 19.55 -16.60 -2.23
N LYS A 427 20.17 -16.56 -1.04
CA LYS A 427 20.19 -15.40 -0.14
C LYS A 427 20.96 -14.27 -0.81
N ASN A 428 20.33 -13.69 -1.79
CA ASN A 428 20.91 -12.70 -2.65
C ASN A 428 20.29 -11.38 -2.15
N PRO A 429 21.08 -10.36 -1.78
CA PRO A 429 20.59 -9.07 -1.25
C PRO A 429 19.87 -8.22 -2.32
N VAL A 430 19.11 -8.88 -3.20
CA VAL A 430 18.87 -8.57 -4.62
C VAL A 430 17.82 -7.55 -4.87
N PHE A 431 16.92 -7.32 -3.94
CA PHE A 431 15.91 -6.33 -4.21
C PHE A 431 16.48 -4.94 -4.35
N GLN A 432 17.79 -4.67 -4.19
CA GLN A 432 18.46 -3.39 -4.51
C GLN A 432 19.58 -3.44 -5.57
N VAL A 433 19.80 -4.56 -6.26
CA VAL A 433 20.82 -4.66 -7.32
C VAL A 433 20.20 -4.30 -8.67
N LYS A 434 20.87 -3.44 -9.45
CA LYS A 434 20.34 -2.88 -10.71
C LYS A 434 19.98 -3.94 -11.75
N ASP A 435 20.70 -5.06 -11.76
CA ASP A 435 20.57 -6.11 -12.80
C ASP A 435 19.37 -7.05 -12.59
N CYS A 436 18.67 -6.93 -11.45
CA CYS A 436 17.47 -7.72 -11.12
C CYS A 436 16.21 -6.86 -11.09
N ARG A 437 16.29 -5.68 -11.71
CA ARG A 437 15.21 -4.71 -11.76
C ARG A 437 15.08 -4.14 -13.16
N THR A 438 13.91 -4.31 -13.75
CA THR A 438 13.56 -3.65 -14.99
C THR A 438 12.94 -2.29 -14.65
N LYS A 439 13.62 -1.21 -15.04
CA LYS A 439 13.10 0.15 -14.88
C LYS A 439 11.88 0.34 -15.78
N ILE A 440 10.81 0.92 -15.23
CA ILE A 440 9.63 1.30 -16.01
C ILE A 440 9.88 2.70 -16.56
N GLU A 441 10.06 2.81 -17.88
CA GLU A 441 10.44 4.08 -18.53
C GLU A 441 9.25 4.78 -19.18
N TYR A 442 8.28 3.99 -19.68
CA TYR A 442 7.12 4.49 -20.41
C TYR A 442 5.83 4.12 -19.68
N PHE A 443 5.22 5.11 -19.04
CA PHE A 443 3.95 4.95 -18.33
C PHE A 443 2.75 4.84 -19.29
N ASP A 444 2.93 5.19 -20.56
CA ASP A 444 1.91 5.11 -21.61
C ASP A 444 1.69 3.67 -22.10
N ASP A 445 2.63 2.76 -21.81
CA ASP A 445 2.54 1.33 -22.14
C ASP A 445 3.00 0.46 -20.97
N LEU A 446 2.28 0.55 -19.85
CA LEU A 446 2.55 -0.28 -18.69
C LEU A 446 2.38 -1.77 -18.99
N SER A 447 1.54 -2.14 -19.96
CA SER A 447 1.27 -3.53 -20.34
C SER A 447 2.51 -4.26 -20.87
N HIS A 448 3.43 -3.53 -21.50
CA HIS A 448 4.70 -4.08 -21.96
C HIS A 448 5.66 -4.39 -20.81
N TYR A 449 5.59 -3.60 -19.73
CA TYR A 449 6.47 -3.73 -18.57
C TYR A 449 5.92 -4.65 -17.49
N LEU A 450 4.61 -4.62 -17.25
CA LEU A 450 3.97 -5.19 -16.08
C LEU A 450 2.92 -6.22 -16.46
N LYS A 451 2.81 -7.25 -15.62
CA LYS A 451 1.77 -8.27 -15.66
C LYS A 451 1.15 -8.41 -14.28
N VAL A 452 -0.07 -8.94 -14.25
CA VAL A 452 -0.71 -9.36 -12.99
C VAL A 452 0.20 -10.34 -12.25
N GLY A 453 0.39 -10.11 -10.96
CA GLY A 453 1.31 -10.87 -10.11
C GLY A 453 2.77 -10.39 -10.17
N ASP A 454 3.08 -9.30 -10.84
CA ASP A 454 4.42 -8.70 -10.78
C ASP A 454 4.64 -7.98 -9.45
N HIS A 455 5.89 -8.00 -8.97
CA HIS A 455 6.33 -7.24 -7.82
C HIS A 455 7.01 -5.97 -8.33
N ILE A 456 6.46 -4.81 -7.97
CA ILE A 456 7.02 -3.51 -8.32
C ILE A 456 7.55 -2.77 -7.09
N THR A 457 8.50 -1.88 -7.30
CA THR A 457 9.06 -1.01 -6.27
C THR A 457 9.35 0.40 -6.79
N TRP A 458 9.21 1.40 -5.92
CA TRP A 458 9.54 2.79 -6.21
C TRP A 458 10.09 3.48 -4.96
N HIS A 459 10.65 4.66 -5.14
CA HIS A 459 11.45 5.33 -4.11
C HIS A 459 10.67 6.45 -3.42
N ARG A 460 10.27 6.24 -2.16
CA ARG A 460 9.66 7.28 -1.34
C ARG A 460 10.71 8.26 -0.78
N PRO A 461 10.31 9.47 -0.31
CA PRO A 461 11.21 10.36 0.41
C PRO A 461 12.02 9.61 1.47
N TRP A 462 13.25 10.07 1.75
CA TRP A 462 14.16 9.52 2.77
C TRP A 462 14.83 8.17 2.46
N GLY A 463 14.85 7.72 1.20
CA GLY A 463 15.66 6.55 0.85
C GLY A 463 14.93 5.20 0.94
N ILE A 464 13.62 5.21 1.22
CA ILE A 464 12.85 3.99 1.49
C ILE A 464 12.22 3.50 0.19
N TRP A 465 12.49 2.24 -0.14
CA TRP A 465 11.81 1.56 -1.23
C TRP A 465 10.42 1.13 -0.76
N HIS A 466 9.40 1.49 -1.53
CA HIS A 466 8.06 0.99 -1.34
C HIS A 466 7.83 -0.18 -2.28
N HIS A 467 7.12 -1.21 -1.84
CA HIS A 467 6.91 -2.44 -2.60
C HIS A 467 5.43 -2.76 -2.71
N ALA A 468 5.02 -3.30 -3.85
CA ALA A 468 3.63 -3.67 -4.14
C ALA A 468 3.54 -4.87 -5.08
N VAL A 469 2.40 -5.56 -5.06
CA VAL A 469 2.05 -6.62 -6.01
C VAL A 469 1.02 -6.07 -6.99
N VAL A 470 1.28 -6.18 -8.28
CA VAL A 470 0.35 -5.77 -9.35
C VAL A 470 -0.84 -6.72 -9.37
N PHE A 471 -2.03 -6.21 -9.09
CA PHE A 471 -3.29 -6.95 -9.10
C PHE A 471 -4.04 -6.81 -10.43
N GLY A 472 -3.90 -5.66 -11.08
CA GLY A 472 -4.51 -5.38 -12.38
C GLY A 472 -3.82 -4.20 -13.05
N LEU A 473 -3.93 -4.12 -14.37
CA LEU A 473 -3.54 -2.93 -15.11
C LEU A 473 -4.78 -2.05 -15.29
N SER A 474 -4.59 -0.73 -15.27
CA SER A 474 -5.65 0.23 -15.57
C SER A 474 -5.44 0.74 -16.99
N ASP A 475 -6.54 1.08 -17.68
CA ASP A 475 -6.48 1.63 -19.04
C ASP A 475 -6.05 3.08 -19.05
N GLU A 476 -6.11 3.73 -17.90
CA GLU A 476 -5.58 5.05 -17.71
C GLU A 476 -4.05 5.00 -17.70
N VAL A 477 -3.45 5.80 -18.57
CA VAL A 477 -1.99 5.97 -18.67
C VAL A 477 -1.36 6.15 -17.30
N GLY A 478 -0.34 5.34 -17.01
CA GLY A 478 0.43 5.37 -15.77
C GLY A 478 -0.29 4.84 -14.54
N LYS A 479 -1.55 4.40 -14.65
CA LYS A 479 -2.28 3.82 -13.52
C LYS A 479 -2.17 2.30 -13.46
N VAL A 480 -2.03 1.78 -12.24
CA VAL A 480 -1.94 0.34 -11.96
C VAL A 480 -2.71 0.00 -10.69
N LYS A 481 -3.45 -1.11 -10.71
CA LYS A 481 -4.10 -1.65 -9.51
C LYS A 481 -3.12 -2.54 -8.80
N VAL A 482 -2.87 -2.27 -7.53
CA VAL A 482 -1.89 -2.98 -6.72
C VAL A 482 -2.47 -3.39 -5.37
N ILE A 483 -1.91 -4.44 -4.80
CA ILE A 483 -2.08 -4.78 -3.38
C ILE A 483 -0.76 -4.47 -2.67
N HIS A 484 -0.81 -3.66 -1.62
CA HIS A 484 0.37 -3.29 -0.84
C HIS A 484 0.02 -2.79 0.54
N TRP A 485 1.03 -2.67 1.40
CA TRP A 485 0.92 -1.90 2.62
C TRP A 485 0.70 -0.42 2.30
N ASN A 486 -0.40 0.16 2.74
CA ASN A 486 -0.61 1.59 2.72
C ASN A 486 -1.28 2.07 4.01
N LYS A 487 -1.28 3.38 4.24
CA LYS A 487 -2.15 4.00 5.22
C LYS A 487 -3.37 4.53 4.48
N PRO A 488 -4.50 3.78 4.41
CA PRO A 488 -5.69 4.30 3.77
C PRO A 488 -6.11 5.62 4.44
N ASN A 489 -6.69 6.52 3.63
CA ASN A 489 -7.23 7.77 4.14
C ASN A 489 -8.17 7.45 5.31
N CYS A 490 -7.99 8.13 6.43
CA CYS A 490 -8.75 7.95 7.69
C CYS A 490 -8.40 6.73 8.56
N SER A 491 -7.41 5.89 8.22
CA SER A 491 -6.93 4.86 9.15
C SER A 491 -5.83 5.38 10.06
N VAL A 492 -5.86 4.98 11.33
CA VAL A 492 -4.80 5.28 12.30
C VAL A 492 -3.56 4.40 12.08
N SER A 493 -3.71 3.28 11.36
CA SER A 493 -2.69 2.24 11.18
C SER A 493 -2.41 1.93 9.70
N MET A 494 -1.21 1.41 9.42
CA MET A 494 -0.90 0.83 8.10
C MET A 494 -1.66 -0.48 7.94
N GLN A 495 -2.19 -0.72 6.75
CA GLN A 495 -2.95 -1.92 6.38
C GLN A 495 -2.54 -2.40 4.99
N ILE A 496 -2.71 -3.68 4.68
CA ILE A 496 -2.60 -4.18 3.31
C ILE A 496 -3.90 -3.84 2.58
N VAL A 497 -3.81 -2.96 1.59
CA VAL A 497 -4.95 -2.47 0.82
C VAL A 497 -4.79 -2.81 -0.64
N GLU A 498 -5.92 -2.85 -1.33
CA GLU A 498 -5.99 -2.77 -2.79
C GLU A 498 -6.20 -1.31 -3.18
N GLU A 499 -5.37 -0.79 -4.07
CA GLU A 499 -5.39 0.60 -4.48
C GLU A 499 -5.04 0.74 -5.96
N GLU A 500 -5.67 1.71 -6.64
CA GLU A 500 -5.25 2.15 -7.97
C GLU A 500 -4.26 3.31 -7.82
N LEU A 501 -2.99 3.05 -8.15
CA LEU A 501 -1.91 4.02 -8.07
C LEU A 501 -1.61 4.62 -9.44
N ASP A 502 -1.40 5.95 -9.48
CA ASP A 502 -0.82 6.62 -10.64
C ASP A 502 0.70 6.70 -10.44
N LEU A 503 1.45 5.80 -11.10
CA LEU A 503 2.89 5.68 -10.97
C LEU A 503 3.65 6.95 -11.39
N ARG A 504 3.02 7.86 -12.14
CA ARG A 504 3.62 9.16 -12.52
C ARG A 504 3.62 10.17 -11.37
N LYS A 505 2.71 9.99 -10.41
CA LYS A 505 2.61 10.82 -9.19
C LYS A 505 3.43 10.26 -8.04
N GLU A 506 3.84 9.00 -8.14
CA GLU A 506 4.69 8.37 -7.16
C GLU A 506 6.09 8.97 -7.17
N TRP A 507 6.72 8.95 -5.99
CA TRP A 507 8.04 9.54 -5.84
C TRP A 507 9.10 8.62 -6.46
N GLY A 508 10.05 9.23 -7.16
CA GLY A 508 11.23 8.55 -7.70
C GLY A 508 10.95 7.67 -8.91
N VAL A 509 11.89 6.77 -9.18
CA VAL A 509 11.84 5.87 -10.34
C VAL A 509 11.21 4.54 -9.93
N THR A 510 10.26 4.07 -10.73
CA THR A 510 9.59 2.78 -10.53
C THR A 510 10.31 1.66 -11.27
N PHE A 511 10.39 0.50 -10.65
CA PHE A 511 11.02 -0.71 -11.17
C PHE A 511 10.09 -1.90 -10.99
N ARG A 512 10.09 -2.82 -11.95
CA ARG A 512 9.66 -4.21 -11.77
C ARG A 512 10.84 -5.01 -11.21
N ILE A 513 10.58 -5.85 -10.23
CA ILE A 513 11.55 -6.82 -9.72
C ILE A 513 11.52 -8.07 -10.59
N ASP A 514 12.68 -8.45 -11.13
CA ASP A 514 12.84 -9.63 -11.97
C ASP A 514 13.26 -10.84 -11.13
N TYR A 515 12.44 -11.90 -11.14
CA TYR A 515 12.71 -13.16 -10.45
C TYR A 515 13.17 -14.23 -11.45
N PRO A 516 13.99 -15.21 -11.02
CA PRO A 516 14.35 -16.34 -11.87
C PRO A 516 13.14 -17.08 -12.42
N ASP A 517 13.24 -17.61 -13.64
CA ASP A 517 12.14 -18.31 -14.32
C ASP A 517 11.60 -19.48 -13.49
N GLU A 518 12.46 -20.20 -12.77
CA GLU A 518 12.06 -21.29 -11.88
C GLU A 518 11.12 -20.82 -10.75
N ILE A 519 11.40 -19.63 -10.18
CA ILE A 519 10.56 -19.03 -9.14
C ILE A 519 9.23 -18.59 -9.74
N THR A 520 9.27 -17.91 -10.90
CA THR A 520 8.08 -17.43 -11.60
C THR A 520 7.19 -18.57 -12.08
N ALA A 521 7.77 -19.67 -12.56
CA ALA A 521 7.05 -20.85 -13.01
C ALA A 521 6.34 -21.56 -11.86
N ALA A 522 6.99 -21.68 -10.69
CA ALA A 522 6.37 -22.28 -9.51
C ALA A 522 5.36 -21.35 -8.82
N ASN A 523 5.58 -20.04 -8.89
CA ASN A 523 4.73 -19.03 -8.28
C ASN A 523 4.01 -18.22 -9.37
N THR A 524 3.09 -18.91 -10.05
CA THR A 524 2.24 -18.32 -11.08
C THR A 524 1.49 -17.09 -10.57
N SER A 525 1.09 -16.20 -11.47
CA SER A 525 0.28 -15.01 -11.13
C SER A 525 -0.97 -15.38 -10.32
N GLU A 526 -1.64 -16.49 -10.64
CA GLU A 526 -2.80 -17.00 -9.90
C GLU A 526 -2.48 -17.20 -8.40
N LEU A 527 -1.36 -17.86 -8.09
CA LEU A 527 -0.92 -18.08 -6.71
C LEU A 527 -0.46 -16.79 -6.03
N VAL A 528 0.30 -15.94 -6.74
CA VAL A 528 0.80 -14.66 -6.22
C VAL A 528 -0.36 -13.78 -5.79
N ILE A 529 -1.39 -13.66 -6.64
CA ILE A 529 -2.59 -12.88 -6.33
C ILE A 529 -3.37 -13.52 -5.18
N ALA A 530 -3.55 -14.85 -5.18
CA ALA A 530 -4.25 -15.50 -4.07
C ALA A 530 -3.53 -15.30 -2.72
N ARG A 531 -2.19 -15.29 -2.69
CA ARG A 531 -1.42 -14.92 -1.50
C ARG A 531 -1.65 -13.47 -1.09
N ALA A 532 -1.56 -12.54 -2.05
CA ALA A 532 -1.75 -11.11 -1.79
C ALA A 532 -3.16 -10.82 -1.26
N GLU A 533 -4.19 -11.35 -1.92
CA GLU A 533 -5.59 -11.25 -1.51
C GLU A 533 -5.85 -11.87 -0.14
N SER A 534 -5.25 -13.03 0.16
CA SER A 534 -5.40 -13.68 1.47
C SER A 534 -4.90 -12.81 2.63
N ARG A 535 -4.05 -11.82 2.35
CA ARG A 535 -3.48 -10.88 3.32
C ARG A 535 -4.13 -9.48 3.24
N LYS A 536 -5.10 -9.26 2.35
CA LYS A 536 -5.83 -7.98 2.27
C LYS A 536 -6.53 -7.68 3.60
N GLY A 537 -6.39 -6.46 4.09
CA GLY A 537 -6.85 -6.03 5.41
C GLY A 537 -5.93 -6.43 6.58
N ASP A 538 -4.81 -7.13 6.34
CA ASP A 538 -3.81 -7.33 7.39
C ASP A 538 -3.31 -5.97 7.89
N ILE A 539 -3.02 -5.91 9.19
CA ILE A 539 -2.56 -4.71 9.90
C ILE A 539 -1.30 -5.03 10.72
N GLY A 540 -0.66 -4.01 11.30
CA GLY A 540 0.51 -4.21 12.15
C GLY A 540 1.85 -4.23 11.41
N TYR A 541 1.96 -3.40 10.37
CA TYR A 541 3.21 -3.15 9.63
C TYR A 541 4.43 -3.07 10.55
N ASN A 542 5.43 -3.91 10.29
CA ASN A 542 6.68 -3.94 11.04
C ASN A 542 7.87 -3.77 10.10
N LEU A 543 8.56 -2.64 10.22
CA LEU A 543 9.73 -2.30 9.40
C LEU A 543 10.81 -3.40 9.37
N LEU A 544 10.95 -4.18 10.46
CA LEU A 544 11.97 -5.21 10.63
C LEU A 544 11.58 -6.60 10.12
N GLY A 545 10.30 -6.84 9.85
CA GLY A 545 9.81 -8.17 9.52
C GLY A 545 8.69 -8.08 8.50
N ASP A 546 7.48 -7.83 8.96
CA ASP A 546 6.28 -7.74 8.10
C ASP A 546 6.11 -6.33 7.51
N ASN A 547 7.01 -5.96 6.60
CA ASN A 547 6.97 -4.69 5.87
C ASN A 547 6.49 -4.89 4.41
N CYS A 548 6.53 -3.83 3.61
CA CYS A 548 6.10 -3.87 2.20
C CYS A 548 6.92 -4.86 1.35
N GLU A 549 8.23 -4.92 1.57
CA GLU A 549 9.12 -5.83 0.84
C GLU A 549 8.88 -7.29 1.23
N ALA A 550 8.78 -7.57 2.53
CA ALA A 550 8.51 -8.93 3.02
C ALA A 550 7.15 -9.43 2.54
N PHE A 551 6.14 -8.56 2.50
CA PHE A 551 4.84 -8.89 1.93
C PHE A 551 4.93 -9.22 0.43
N ALA A 552 5.52 -8.35 -0.38
CA ALA A 552 5.59 -8.55 -1.83
C ALA A 552 6.48 -9.75 -2.20
N SER A 553 7.57 -9.95 -1.47
CA SER A 553 8.46 -11.11 -1.62
C SER A 553 7.73 -12.41 -1.24
N TYR A 554 7.01 -12.42 -0.12
CA TYR A 554 6.19 -13.56 0.28
C TYR A 554 5.17 -13.94 -0.79
N CYS A 555 4.49 -12.96 -1.38
CA CYS A 555 3.54 -13.25 -2.46
C CYS A 555 4.24 -13.92 -3.66
N LYS A 556 5.44 -13.44 -4.03
CA LYS A 556 6.21 -13.97 -5.16
C LYS A 556 6.92 -15.30 -4.89
N THR A 557 7.35 -15.58 -3.67
CA THR A 557 8.26 -16.71 -3.37
C THR A 557 7.73 -17.67 -2.32
N GLY A 558 6.70 -17.29 -1.56
CA GLY A 558 6.26 -17.99 -0.34
C GLY A 558 7.12 -17.68 0.89
N ILE A 559 8.14 -16.83 0.77
CA ILE A 559 9.07 -16.50 1.87
C ILE A 559 9.03 -15.00 2.15
N ALA A 560 8.70 -14.65 3.40
CA ALA A 560 8.70 -13.26 3.87
C ALA A 560 10.11 -12.83 4.28
N GLU A 561 10.83 -12.14 3.38
CA GLU A 561 12.15 -11.57 3.64
C GLU A 561 12.20 -10.06 3.34
N SER A 562 12.90 -9.31 4.20
CA SER A 562 13.17 -7.88 4.02
C SER A 562 14.66 -7.67 3.75
N CYS A 563 15.02 -7.42 2.49
CA CYS A 563 16.39 -7.12 2.10
C CYS A 563 16.77 -5.66 2.33
N GLN A 564 15.83 -4.75 2.59
CA GLN A 564 16.11 -3.34 2.91
C GLN A 564 17.04 -3.20 4.12
N LEU A 565 16.84 -4.01 5.16
CA LEU A 565 17.71 -4.03 6.34
C LEU A 565 19.05 -4.69 6.10
N VAL A 566 19.04 -5.80 5.36
CA VAL A 566 20.25 -6.52 4.97
C VAL A 566 21.14 -5.61 4.12
N TRP A 567 20.57 -4.90 3.15
CA TRP A 567 21.27 -3.88 2.36
C TRP A 567 21.76 -2.72 3.22
N LEU A 568 20.95 -2.17 4.12
CA LEU A 568 21.36 -1.06 4.99
C LEU A 568 22.55 -1.48 5.87
N TYR A 569 22.49 -2.69 6.43
CA TYR A 569 23.57 -3.29 7.20
C TYR A 569 24.81 -3.56 6.34
N HIS A 570 24.66 -4.12 5.13
CA HIS A 570 25.77 -4.38 4.21
C HIS A 570 26.40 -3.11 3.67
N LYS A 571 25.63 -2.07 3.37
CA LYS A 571 26.17 -0.77 2.96
C LYS A 571 26.92 -0.10 4.09
N TYR A 572 26.37 -0.13 5.30
CA TYR A 572 27.07 0.33 6.49
C TYR A 572 28.39 -0.44 6.68
N LYS A 573 28.35 -1.77 6.61
CA LYS A 573 29.51 -2.64 6.71
C LYS A 573 30.51 -2.42 5.58
N GLU A 574 30.08 -2.27 4.32
CA GLU A 574 30.91 -2.04 3.14
C GLU A 574 31.61 -0.68 3.22
N ILE A 575 30.90 0.37 3.68
CA ILE A 575 31.49 1.68 3.96
C ILE A 575 32.56 1.54 5.04
N VAL A 576 32.28 0.83 6.13
CA VAL A 576 33.24 0.59 7.22
C VAL A 576 34.43 -0.24 6.74
N GLU A 577 34.22 -1.33 6.01
CA GLU A 577 35.24 -2.25 5.51
C GLU A 577 36.09 -1.63 4.41
N LYS A 578 35.52 -0.88 3.47
CA LYS A 578 36.30 -0.12 2.48
C LYS A 578 37.12 0.96 3.16
N THR A 579 36.54 1.67 4.12
CA THR A 579 37.26 2.68 4.90
C THR A 579 38.41 2.05 5.69
N LEU A 580 38.18 0.93 6.37
CA LEU A 580 39.21 0.17 7.10
C LEU A 580 40.24 -0.48 6.17
N ALA A 581 39.84 -1.05 5.03
CA ALA A 581 40.74 -1.71 4.09
C ALA A 581 41.61 -0.68 3.34
N HIS A 582 41.09 0.50 3.02
CA HIS A 582 41.90 1.61 2.51
C HIS A 582 42.85 2.17 3.57
N LEU A 583 42.42 2.21 4.84
CA LEU A 583 43.29 2.57 5.96
C LEU A 583 44.40 1.52 6.18
N VAL A 584 44.05 0.23 6.22
CA VAL A 584 44.96 -0.89 6.46
C VAL A 584 45.88 -1.14 5.26
N ASN A 585 45.40 -1.08 4.02
CA ASN A 585 46.27 -1.25 2.84
C ASN A 585 47.17 -0.03 2.62
N GLY A 586 46.69 1.17 2.92
CA GLY A 586 47.51 2.40 2.92
C GLY A 586 48.59 2.39 4.02
N VAL A 587 48.25 1.90 5.21
CA VAL A 587 49.17 1.84 6.37
C VAL A 587 50.09 0.61 6.32
N CYS A 588 49.62 -0.55 5.86
CA CYS A 588 50.40 -1.79 5.81
C CYS A 588 51.24 -1.96 4.54
N GLY A 589 50.81 -1.45 3.38
CA GLY A 589 51.58 -1.55 2.13
C GLY A 589 52.81 -0.62 2.11
N VAL A 590 52.65 0.59 2.63
CA VAL A 590 53.71 1.62 2.64
C VAL A 590 54.39 1.67 4.01
N GLY A 591 53.64 1.62 5.10
CA GLY A 591 54.18 1.70 6.46
C GLY A 591 54.99 0.46 6.88
N PHE A 592 54.56 -0.77 6.52
CA PHE A 592 55.27 -1.97 6.97
C PHE A 592 56.55 -2.24 6.17
N SER A 593 56.62 -1.88 4.88
CA SER A 593 57.85 -1.99 4.09
C SER A 593 58.87 -0.91 4.46
N LEU A 594 58.40 0.30 4.77
CA LEU A 594 59.23 1.44 5.17
C LEU A 594 59.73 1.31 6.62
N VAL A 595 58.87 0.91 7.57
CA VAL A 595 59.27 0.64 8.97
C VAL A 595 60.22 -0.55 9.03
N ARG A 596 60.05 -1.59 8.20
CA ARG A 596 61.00 -2.71 8.12
C ARG A 596 62.35 -2.30 7.53
N LYS A 597 62.38 -1.36 6.57
CA LYS A 597 63.63 -0.80 6.03
C LYS A 597 64.34 0.09 7.05
N ILE A 598 63.62 1.01 7.68
CA ILE A 598 64.14 1.91 8.71
C ILE A 598 64.62 1.13 9.94
N ALA A 599 63.89 0.09 10.37
CA ALA A 599 64.31 -0.76 11.48
C ALA A 599 65.56 -1.59 11.13
N ASN A 600 65.67 -2.10 9.91
CA ASN A 600 66.85 -2.84 9.47
C ASN A 600 68.08 -1.93 9.28
N ASP A 601 67.89 -0.70 8.79
CA ASP A 601 68.96 0.30 8.61
C ASP A 601 69.43 0.89 9.96
N ALA A 602 68.52 1.06 10.92
CA ALA A 602 68.83 1.47 12.29
C ALA A 602 69.48 0.35 13.13
N LEU A 603 69.19 -0.92 12.83
CA LEU A 603 69.86 -2.08 13.46
C LEU A 603 71.22 -2.40 12.83
N ALA A 604 71.43 -2.05 11.55
CA ALA A 604 72.72 -2.19 10.87
C ALA A 604 73.69 -1.02 11.15
N GLY A 605 73.15 0.18 11.42
CA GLY A 605 73.91 1.36 11.85
C GLY A 605 74.16 1.35 13.35
N GLY A 606 75.22 0.68 13.79
CA GLY A 606 75.61 0.58 15.21
C GLY A 606 75.57 1.91 15.98
N ALA A 607 75.22 1.78 17.27
CA ALA A 607 75.14 2.85 18.26
C ALA A 607 76.30 3.87 18.15
N THR A 608 75.96 5.14 17.90
CA THR A 608 76.59 6.36 18.46
C THR A 608 76.10 7.61 17.73
N ALA A 609 75.08 8.31 18.27
CA ALA A 609 74.89 9.75 18.11
C ALA A 609 73.71 10.24 18.96
N VAL A 610 73.94 10.32 20.26
CA VAL A 610 73.19 11.23 21.14
C VAL A 610 73.80 12.62 20.92
N GLY A 611 73.05 13.55 20.32
CA GLY A 611 73.41 14.97 20.25
C GLY A 611 73.63 15.51 18.84
N GLY A 612 72.63 16.26 18.35
CA GLY A 612 72.79 17.19 17.21
C GLY A 612 72.53 16.58 15.83
N ALA A 613 71.26 16.35 15.48
CA ALA A 613 70.85 16.20 14.09
C ALA A 613 69.95 17.38 13.73
N THR A 614 70.43 18.20 12.80
CA THR A 614 69.77 19.36 12.22
C THR A 614 68.52 18.94 11.43
N ALA A 615 67.56 19.86 11.32
CA ALA A 615 66.26 19.72 10.65
C ALA A 615 66.31 19.39 9.13
N VAL A 616 67.49 19.05 8.59
CA VAL A 616 67.74 18.78 7.16
C VAL A 616 67.65 17.28 6.85
N GLY A 617 68.01 16.39 7.78
CA GLY A 617 67.95 14.93 7.55
C GLY A 617 66.52 14.35 7.53
N GLY A 618 65.57 15.04 8.19
CA GLY A 618 64.15 14.69 8.09
C GLY A 618 63.51 15.16 6.78
N ALA A 619 64.04 16.24 6.18
CA ALA A 619 63.52 16.82 4.94
C ALA A 619 63.90 15.99 3.71
N GLU A 620 65.13 15.45 3.63
CA GLU A 620 65.55 14.57 2.52
C GLU A 620 64.82 13.21 2.51
N LEU A 621 64.49 12.69 3.71
CA LEU A 621 63.73 11.45 3.86
C LEU A 621 62.25 11.64 3.52
N ILE A 622 61.73 12.86 3.67
CA ILE A 622 60.40 13.28 3.22
C ILE A 622 60.42 13.54 1.70
N GLU A 623 61.41 14.21 1.14
CA GLU A 623 61.52 14.44 -0.31
C GLU A 623 61.59 13.14 -1.12
N GLN A 624 62.31 12.10 -0.66
CA GLN A 624 62.35 10.80 -1.35
C GLN A 624 61.02 10.02 -1.27
N VAL A 625 60.16 10.32 -0.30
CA VAL A 625 58.80 9.75 -0.19
C VAL A 625 57.81 10.48 -1.11
N PHE A 626 58.08 11.74 -1.44
CA PHE A 626 57.19 12.60 -2.24
C PHE A 626 57.33 12.43 -3.77
N ASP A 627 58.41 11.81 -4.25
CA ASP A 627 58.71 11.71 -5.70
C ASP A 627 58.07 10.51 -6.42
N ARG A 628 57.21 9.71 -5.75
CA ARG A 628 56.73 8.42 -6.31
C ARG A 628 55.23 8.11 -6.36
N SER A 629 54.29 9.02 -6.09
CA SER A 629 52.87 8.70 -6.35
C SER A 629 51.88 9.87 -6.27
N ASN A 630 51.21 10.14 -7.39
CA ASN A 630 50.14 11.14 -7.56
C ASN A 630 48.79 10.79 -6.85
N TRP A 631 48.72 9.74 -6.03
CA TRP A 631 47.45 9.23 -5.43
C TRP A 631 47.41 9.28 -3.89
N VAL A 632 48.47 9.69 -3.22
CA VAL A 632 48.59 9.63 -1.75
C VAL A 632 47.92 10.82 -1.04
N GLY A 633 47.83 11.99 -1.69
CA GLY A 633 47.29 13.21 -1.08
C GLY A 633 45.80 13.14 -0.74
N ALA A 634 44.97 12.63 -1.65
CA ALA A 634 43.52 12.52 -1.42
C ALA A 634 43.21 11.50 -0.30
N GLY A 635 43.87 10.33 -0.32
CA GLY A 635 43.67 9.28 0.69
C GLY A 635 44.03 9.72 2.11
N LEU A 636 45.09 10.53 2.26
CA LEU A 636 45.49 11.10 3.56
C LEU A 636 44.46 12.11 4.10
N VAL A 637 43.87 12.94 3.23
CA VAL A 637 42.82 13.89 3.62
C VAL A 637 41.54 13.17 4.03
N PHE A 638 41.13 12.13 3.30
CA PHE A 638 39.98 11.29 3.66
C PHE A 638 40.22 10.51 4.97
N ALA A 639 41.41 9.97 5.18
CA ALA A 639 41.75 9.26 6.42
C ALA A 639 41.82 10.20 7.62
N PHE A 640 42.37 11.40 7.46
CA PHE A 640 42.44 12.39 8.53
C PHE A 640 41.05 12.95 8.87
N GLU A 641 40.25 13.37 7.89
CA GLU A 641 38.90 13.90 8.13
C GLU A 641 37.92 12.80 8.58
N GLY A 642 38.07 11.56 8.10
CA GLY A 642 37.32 10.41 8.60
C GLY A 642 37.68 10.06 10.06
N TYR A 643 38.97 10.12 10.41
CA TYR A 643 39.43 9.92 11.78
C TYR A 643 38.98 11.05 12.72
N VAL A 644 39.07 12.31 12.27
CA VAL A 644 38.59 13.47 13.03
C VAL A 644 37.08 13.41 13.21
N CYS A 645 36.31 13.07 12.17
CA CYS A 645 34.86 12.89 12.26
C CYS A 645 34.50 11.75 13.21
N TYR A 646 35.16 10.59 13.11
CA TYR A 646 34.97 9.49 14.06
C TYR A 646 35.31 9.89 15.50
N TRP A 647 36.42 10.59 15.71
CA TRP A 647 36.84 11.08 17.01
C TRP A 647 35.85 12.10 17.59
N ASP A 648 35.34 13.01 16.77
CA ASP A 648 34.37 14.00 17.20
C ASP A 648 32.98 13.39 17.43
N LEU A 649 32.55 12.42 16.61
CA LEU A 649 31.35 11.63 16.85
C LEU A 649 31.49 10.78 18.12
N SER A 650 32.66 10.21 18.38
CA SER A 650 32.95 9.50 19.62
C SER A 650 32.89 10.43 20.83
N LYS A 651 33.38 11.68 20.70
CA LYS A 651 33.24 12.69 21.76
C LYS A 651 31.80 13.13 21.95
N VAL A 652 31.04 13.32 20.89
CA VAL A 652 29.61 13.68 20.92
C VAL A 652 28.79 12.53 21.51
N TYR A 653 29.15 11.27 21.21
CA TYR A 653 28.59 10.08 21.81
C TYR A 653 28.92 9.94 23.29
N GLU A 654 30.20 10.14 23.69
CA GLU A 654 30.59 10.15 25.10
C GLU A 654 29.91 11.30 25.86
N LYS A 655 29.72 12.47 25.22
CA LYS A 655 28.92 13.58 25.76
C LYS A 655 27.45 13.21 25.94
N ARG A 656 26.87 12.44 25.01
CA ARG A 656 25.48 11.96 25.11
C ARG A 656 25.33 10.89 26.21
N LYS A 657 26.30 9.98 26.28
CA LYS A 657 26.37 8.91 27.27
C LYS A 657 26.62 9.44 28.69
N SER A 658 27.43 10.49 28.83
CA SER A 658 27.62 11.21 30.09
C SER A 658 26.43 12.12 30.44
N GLY A 659 25.51 12.32 29.49
CA GLY A 659 24.31 13.14 29.69
C GLY A 659 24.48 14.63 29.40
N SER A 660 25.70 15.08 29.05
CA SER A 660 26.00 16.49 28.80
C SER A 660 25.30 17.13 27.60
N ILE A 661 24.63 16.34 26.74
CA ILE A 661 23.85 16.83 25.59
C ILE A 661 22.53 16.06 25.42
N SER A 662 21.50 16.74 24.90
CA SER A 662 20.19 16.15 24.59
C SER A 662 20.24 15.21 23.38
N LEU A 663 19.18 14.41 23.17
CA LEU A 663 19.07 13.59 21.95
C LEU A 663 18.99 14.47 20.69
N LYS A 664 18.28 15.59 20.76
CA LYS A 664 18.18 16.55 19.66
C LYS A 664 19.53 17.16 19.33
N ASP A 665 20.27 17.62 20.36
CA ASP A 665 21.61 18.18 20.20
C ASP A 665 22.59 17.13 19.66
N PHE A 666 22.49 15.89 20.12
CA PHE A 666 23.30 14.78 19.62
C PHE A 666 23.06 14.55 18.12
N ILE A 667 21.80 14.46 17.69
CA ILE A 667 21.45 14.22 16.28
C ILE A 667 21.83 15.42 15.41
N GLU A 668 21.59 16.64 15.86
CA GLU A 668 21.95 17.86 15.14
C GLU A 668 23.47 17.98 14.99
N THR A 669 24.23 17.79 16.08
CA THR A 669 25.70 17.84 16.09
C THR A 669 26.31 16.70 15.27
N ALA A 670 25.80 15.47 15.41
CA ALA A 670 26.27 14.33 14.63
C ALA A 670 25.97 14.52 13.13
N SER A 671 24.78 15.00 12.77
CA SER A 671 24.41 15.28 11.38
C SER A 671 25.27 16.40 10.78
N GLN A 672 25.59 17.42 11.57
CA GLN A 672 26.53 18.48 11.20
C GLN A 672 27.93 17.92 10.93
N HIS A 673 28.51 17.17 11.86
CA HIS A 673 29.88 16.65 11.73
C HIS A 673 30.01 15.65 10.57
N VAL A 674 28.99 14.82 10.35
CA VAL A 674 28.93 13.91 9.20
C VAL A 674 28.80 14.69 7.89
N SER A 675 27.97 15.74 7.84
CA SER A 675 27.79 16.57 6.64
C SER A 675 29.05 17.38 6.31
N GLU A 676 29.74 17.93 7.31
CA GLU A 676 31.02 18.63 7.16
C GLU A 676 32.10 17.68 6.61
N ALA A 677 32.16 16.44 7.11
CA ALA A 677 33.10 15.44 6.63
C ALA A 677 32.78 15.01 5.18
N LEU A 678 31.52 14.78 4.85
CA LEU A 678 31.09 14.32 3.52
C LEU A 678 31.21 15.43 2.46
N VAL A 679 30.77 16.66 2.76
CA VAL A 679 30.81 17.79 1.83
C VAL A 679 32.23 18.33 1.70
N GLY A 680 32.98 18.43 2.80
CA GLY A 680 34.38 18.84 2.79
C GLY A 680 35.26 17.90 1.95
N ALA A 681 35.09 16.59 2.11
CA ALA A 681 35.86 15.62 1.35
C ALA A 681 35.38 15.46 -0.12
N GLY A 682 34.08 15.67 -0.38
CA GLY A 682 33.50 15.68 -1.74
C GLY A 682 33.88 16.91 -2.57
N PHE A 683 33.98 18.11 -1.98
CA PHE A 683 34.39 19.32 -2.71
C PHE A 683 35.90 19.38 -2.97
N ALA A 684 36.73 18.89 -2.04
CA ALA A 684 38.18 18.78 -2.24
C ALA A 684 38.54 17.90 -3.45
N SER A 685 37.74 16.87 -3.72
CA SER A 685 37.92 15.99 -4.87
C SER A 685 37.44 16.62 -6.20
N LEU A 686 36.35 17.39 -6.20
CA LEU A 686 35.83 18.06 -7.40
C LEU A 686 36.70 19.26 -7.86
N ILE A 687 37.19 20.08 -6.94
CA ILE A 687 38.04 21.24 -7.27
C ILE A 687 39.44 20.80 -7.71
N GLY A 688 39.98 19.72 -7.13
CA GLY A 688 41.26 19.14 -7.55
C GLY A 688 41.24 18.60 -8.99
N ILE A 689 40.09 18.13 -9.47
CA ILE A 689 39.88 17.70 -10.86
C ILE A 689 39.68 18.91 -11.79
N GLY A 690 38.96 19.96 -11.35
CA GLY A 690 38.71 21.17 -12.14
C GLY A 690 39.96 22.03 -12.41
N LEU A 691 40.91 22.10 -11.46
CA LEU A 691 42.16 22.85 -11.61
C LEU A 691 43.18 22.18 -12.54
N GLN A 692 43.07 20.87 -12.80
CA GLN A 692 43.88 20.20 -13.83
C GLN A 692 43.49 20.66 -15.24
N ALA A 693 42.23 21.02 -15.47
CA ALA A 693 41.77 21.54 -16.76
C ALA A 693 42.19 23.01 -16.98
N ALA A 694 42.24 23.83 -15.93
CA ALA A 694 42.56 25.26 -16.02
C ALA A 694 44.07 25.59 -15.99
N GLY A 695 44.90 24.74 -15.37
CA GLY A 695 46.36 24.94 -15.29
C GLY A 695 47.08 25.00 -16.64
N SER A 696 46.45 24.47 -17.70
CA SER A 696 46.97 24.50 -19.07
C SER A 696 46.86 25.88 -19.74
N PHE A 697 46.14 26.83 -19.14
CA PHE A 697 45.81 28.12 -19.78
C PHE A 697 46.55 29.33 -19.19
N ILE A 698 47.13 29.24 -17.99
CA ILE A 698 47.65 30.41 -17.27
C ILE A 698 49.19 30.55 -17.38
N LEU A 699 49.94 29.46 -17.62
CA LEU A 699 51.41 29.48 -17.74
C LEU A 699 51.91 28.41 -18.74
N PRO A 700 52.13 28.75 -20.03
CA PRO A 700 52.68 27.82 -20.99
C PRO A 700 54.20 27.73 -20.79
N GLY A 701 54.69 26.58 -20.28
CA GLY A 701 56.14 26.30 -20.30
C GLY A 701 56.71 25.49 -19.13
N ILE A 702 55.94 25.17 -18.09
CA ILE A 702 56.42 24.30 -17.01
C ILE A 702 55.61 23.00 -17.01
N LEU A 703 56.04 22.05 -17.84
CA LEU A 703 55.64 20.64 -17.70
C LEU A 703 56.40 20.03 -16.51
N SER A 704 55.97 20.35 -15.29
CA SER A 704 56.54 19.79 -14.05
C SER A 704 55.45 19.28 -13.09
N PRO A 705 55.68 18.17 -12.36
CA PRO A 705 54.84 17.65 -11.27
C PRO A 705 54.42 18.70 -10.22
N VAL A 706 55.18 19.80 -10.10
CA VAL A 706 54.93 20.90 -9.17
C VAL A 706 53.60 21.65 -9.44
N GLY A 707 53.14 21.73 -10.70
CA GLY A 707 51.87 22.38 -11.04
C GLY A 707 50.63 21.58 -10.60
N ALA A 708 50.69 20.25 -10.72
CA ALA A 708 49.66 19.34 -10.22
C ALA A 708 49.66 19.28 -8.67
N PHE A 709 50.84 19.37 -8.05
CA PHE A 709 50.99 19.48 -6.60
C PHE A 709 50.35 20.75 -6.04
N LEU A 710 50.67 21.93 -6.59
CA LEU A 710 50.05 23.21 -6.18
C LEU A 710 48.53 23.22 -6.40
N GLY A 711 48.02 22.65 -7.49
CA GLY A 711 46.58 22.52 -7.73
C GLY A 711 45.86 21.62 -6.72
N SER A 712 46.50 20.53 -6.29
CA SER A 712 45.92 19.57 -5.32
C SER A 712 45.95 20.09 -3.87
N VAL A 713 47.03 20.77 -3.47
CA VAL A 713 47.14 21.41 -2.15
C VAL A 713 46.23 22.63 -2.07
N VAL A 714 46.22 23.51 -3.07
CA VAL A 714 45.34 24.68 -3.10
C VAL A 714 43.87 24.25 -3.24
N GLY A 715 43.55 23.23 -4.05
CA GLY A 715 42.20 22.68 -4.20
C GLY A 715 41.68 21.95 -2.96
N GLY A 716 42.54 21.21 -2.25
CA GLY A 716 42.21 20.59 -0.96
C GLY A 716 42.03 21.61 0.15
N THR A 717 42.85 22.66 0.18
CA THR A 717 42.71 23.76 1.14
C THR A 717 41.49 24.63 0.84
N LEU A 718 41.18 24.93 -0.43
CA LEU A 718 39.96 25.64 -0.84
C LEU A 718 38.69 24.80 -0.63
N GLY A 719 38.75 23.49 -0.87
CA GLY A 719 37.67 22.54 -0.55
C GLY A 719 37.38 22.49 0.95
N LEU A 720 38.41 22.62 1.79
CA LEU A 720 38.25 22.78 3.25
C LEU A 720 37.69 24.15 3.65
N ILE A 721 38.13 25.23 2.99
CA ILE A 721 37.70 26.61 3.28
C ILE A 721 36.25 26.85 2.85
N ILE A 722 35.77 26.19 1.79
CA ILE A 722 34.41 26.37 1.24
C ILE A 722 33.46 25.25 1.71
N GLY A 723 33.94 24.00 1.75
CA GLY A 723 33.14 22.82 2.06
C GLY A 723 32.77 22.68 3.53
N LYS A 724 33.63 23.12 4.47
CA LYS A 724 33.28 23.18 5.89
C LYS A 724 32.15 24.19 6.17
N PRO A 725 32.22 25.46 5.73
CA PRO A 725 31.10 26.39 5.91
C PRO A 725 29.80 25.91 5.25
N LEU A 726 29.85 25.29 4.06
CA LEU A 726 28.66 24.71 3.42
C LEU A 726 28.10 23.51 4.21
N GLY A 727 28.96 22.60 4.69
CA GLY A 727 28.56 21.49 5.56
C GLY A 727 27.95 21.97 6.88
N SER A 728 28.51 23.03 7.47
CA SER A 728 27.98 23.69 8.67
C SER A 728 26.66 24.45 8.41
N ILE A 729 26.31 24.75 7.15
CA ILE A 729 25.01 25.34 6.78
C ILE A 729 23.96 24.24 6.55
N VAL A 730 24.32 23.19 5.81
CA VAL A 730 23.40 22.11 5.39
C VAL A 730 23.15 21.10 6.50
N GLY A 731 24.17 20.78 7.30
CA GLY A 731 24.10 19.80 8.38
C GLY A 731 23.07 20.14 9.47
N PRO A 732 23.08 21.36 10.02
CA PRO A 732 22.05 21.81 10.97
C PRO A 732 20.66 21.92 10.35
N PHE A 733 20.53 22.12 9.03
CA PHE A 733 19.23 22.07 8.36
C PHE A 733 18.68 20.64 8.34
N LEU A 734 19.47 19.65 7.91
CA LEU A 734 19.13 18.22 7.96
C LEU A 734 18.85 17.74 9.38
N GLY A 735 19.68 18.12 10.34
CA GLY A 735 19.50 17.83 11.76
C GLY A 735 18.20 18.42 12.31
N ARG A 736 17.88 19.69 11.97
CA ARG A 736 16.61 20.32 12.36
C ARG A 736 15.40 19.67 11.70
N THR A 737 15.50 19.19 10.46
CA THR A 737 14.42 18.47 9.80
C THR A 737 14.17 17.10 10.45
N ILE A 738 15.22 16.31 10.70
CA ILE A 738 15.11 15.02 11.39
C ILE A 738 14.53 15.21 12.80
N THR A 739 15.01 16.22 13.53
CA THR A 739 14.54 16.50 14.89
C THR A 739 13.15 17.14 14.92
N SER A 740 12.68 17.77 13.83
CA SER A 740 11.28 18.22 13.70
C SER A 740 10.30 17.07 13.47
N ALA A 741 10.76 15.96 12.88
CA ALA A 741 9.99 14.72 12.74
C ALA A 741 10.00 13.87 14.02
N MET A 742 10.98 14.07 14.90
CA MET A 742 11.03 13.45 16.22
C MET A 742 10.20 14.26 17.21
N GLY A 743 9.04 13.74 17.58
CA GLY A 743 8.08 14.47 18.42
C GLY A 743 8.48 14.70 19.88
N THR A 744 9.70 14.35 20.32
CA THR A 744 10.08 14.46 21.74
C THR A 744 11.58 14.55 21.96
N ASP A 745 12.03 15.58 22.70
CA ASP A 745 13.41 15.76 23.14
C ASP A 745 13.64 15.09 24.52
N ASP A 746 14.88 14.77 24.86
CA ASP A 746 15.23 14.24 26.18
C ASP A 746 16.50 14.90 26.76
N ARG A 747 16.54 15.02 28.08
CA ARG A 747 17.67 15.62 28.82
C ARG A 747 18.13 14.68 29.90
N ALA A 748 19.43 14.47 30.01
CA ALA A 748 19.96 13.68 31.11
C ALA A 748 19.69 14.37 32.45
N VAL A 749 19.50 13.54 33.45
CA VAL A 749 19.23 13.95 34.82
C VAL A 749 20.47 13.57 35.62
N GLU A 750 21.26 14.58 35.97
CA GLU A 750 22.53 14.39 36.69
C GLU A 750 22.33 14.22 38.19
N ARG A 751 21.24 14.74 38.75
CA ARG A 751 20.93 14.57 40.16
C ARG A 751 19.46 14.24 40.30
N ILE A 752 19.14 13.39 41.26
CA ILE A 752 17.77 12.95 41.45
C ILE A 752 16.85 14.13 41.73
N GLU A 753 17.36 15.16 42.41
CA GLU A 753 16.66 16.42 42.75
C GLU A 753 16.23 17.25 41.53
N ASP A 754 16.76 16.95 40.34
CA ASP A 754 16.41 17.64 39.10
C ASP A 754 15.14 17.04 38.44
N LEU A 755 14.59 15.97 39.02
CA LEU A 755 13.29 15.40 38.68
C LEU A 755 12.16 16.11 39.43
N ASN A 756 11.04 16.32 38.75
CA ASN A 756 9.81 16.78 39.40
C ASN A 756 8.74 15.68 39.33
N PRO A 757 7.81 15.64 40.30
CA PRO A 757 6.58 14.86 40.15
C PRO A 757 5.89 15.16 38.81
N GLY A 758 5.39 14.14 38.13
CA GLY A 758 4.78 14.23 36.80
C GLY A 758 5.77 14.29 35.63
N ASP A 759 7.09 14.27 35.88
CA ASP A 759 8.07 14.13 34.80
C ASP A 759 8.01 12.72 34.19
N GLN A 760 8.12 12.65 32.86
CA GLN A 760 8.35 11.38 32.18
C GLN A 760 9.84 11.13 32.07
N VAL A 761 10.29 9.98 32.54
CA VAL A 761 11.70 9.57 32.51
C VAL A 761 11.89 8.27 31.72
N VAL A 762 13.11 8.07 31.24
CA VAL A 762 13.58 6.84 30.60
C VAL A 762 14.76 6.30 31.37
N PHE A 763 14.62 5.05 31.80
CA PHE A 763 15.69 4.23 32.34
C PHE A 763 16.23 3.33 31.23
N TYR A 764 17.55 3.26 31.11
CA TYR A 764 18.18 2.27 30.25
C TYR A 764 18.41 0.99 31.06
N SER A 765 17.79 -0.11 30.64
CA SER A 765 17.79 -1.39 31.36
C SER A 765 18.31 -2.54 30.49
N LYS A 766 18.10 -3.79 30.95
CA LYS A 766 18.60 -5.05 30.37
C LYS A 766 18.35 -5.16 28.85
N LEU A 767 19.17 -5.99 28.19
CA LEU A 767 19.25 -6.22 26.74
C LEU A 767 17.91 -6.37 25.99
N LEU A 768 16.88 -6.93 26.65
CA LEU A 768 15.57 -7.21 26.05
C LEU A 768 14.57 -6.03 26.09
N HIS A 769 14.85 -4.99 26.89
CA HIS A 769 14.02 -3.78 26.95
C HIS A 769 14.91 -2.55 27.21
N PRO A 770 15.63 -2.07 26.17
CA PRO A 770 16.73 -1.11 26.34
C PRO A 770 16.27 0.27 26.79
N ARG A 771 14.98 0.61 26.67
CA ARG A 771 14.41 1.90 27.09
C ARG A 771 13.09 1.68 27.84
N HIS A 772 13.12 1.87 29.14
CA HIS A 772 11.95 1.73 30.01
C HIS A 772 11.41 3.11 30.38
N HIS A 773 10.16 3.40 30.00
CA HIS A 773 9.53 4.71 30.26
C HIS A 773 8.69 4.68 31.54
N ALA A 774 8.71 5.78 32.30
CA ALA A 774 8.02 5.88 33.58
C ALA A 774 7.60 7.32 33.90
N ILE A 775 6.62 7.48 34.78
CA ILE A 775 6.18 8.76 35.34
C ILE A 775 6.72 8.89 36.77
N VAL A 776 7.46 9.97 37.05
CA VAL A 776 7.95 10.28 38.39
C VAL A 776 6.79 10.69 39.27
N VAL A 777 6.70 10.10 40.45
CA VAL A 777 5.72 10.45 41.48
C VAL A 777 6.38 11.23 42.60
N ASP A 778 7.53 10.75 43.07
CA ASP A 778 8.26 11.34 44.19
C ASP A 778 9.73 10.96 44.12
N GLN A 779 10.59 11.68 44.83
CA GLN A 779 12.04 11.49 44.87
C GLN A 779 12.55 11.35 46.30
N PHE A 780 13.50 10.42 46.50
CA PHE A 780 14.10 10.15 47.81
C PHE A 780 15.62 10.30 47.74
N PRO A 781 16.15 11.55 47.73
CA PRO A 781 17.58 11.82 47.57
C PRO A 781 18.49 11.04 48.52
N GLY A 782 18.12 10.96 49.80
CA GLY A 782 18.91 10.27 50.83
C GLY A 782 19.08 8.77 50.59
N SER A 783 18.18 8.14 49.82
CA SER A 783 18.26 6.71 49.46
C SER A 783 18.62 6.47 48.00
N LYS A 784 18.82 7.54 47.20
CA LYS A 784 19.01 7.47 45.74
C LYS A 784 17.92 6.67 45.02
N LYS A 785 16.67 6.79 45.48
CA LYS A 785 15.51 6.12 44.86
C LYS A 785 14.51 7.12 44.35
N VAL A 786 13.92 6.83 43.20
CA VAL A 786 12.80 7.59 42.63
C VAL A 786 11.56 6.69 42.65
N GLN A 787 10.44 7.22 43.12
CA GLN A 787 9.15 6.54 43.05
C GLN A 787 8.53 6.86 41.70
N VAL A 788 8.19 5.81 40.97
CA VAL A 788 7.66 5.93 39.61
C VAL A 788 6.42 5.08 39.43
N VAL A 789 5.55 5.49 38.53
CA VAL A 789 4.52 4.63 37.94
C VAL A 789 4.95 4.27 36.52
N HIS A 790 4.89 3.00 36.16
CA HIS A 790 5.21 2.54 34.82
C HIS A 790 4.41 1.29 34.46
N ASN A 791 4.28 1.00 33.16
CA ASN A 791 3.66 -0.25 32.71
C ASN A 791 4.75 -1.30 32.47
N THR A 792 4.67 -2.42 33.20
CA THR A 792 5.62 -3.53 33.13
C THR A 792 4.98 -4.74 32.46
N TYR A 793 5.81 -5.52 31.76
CA TYR A 793 5.35 -6.74 31.10
C TYR A 793 4.73 -7.75 32.08
N GLU A 794 5.32 -7.88 33.27
CA GLU A 794 4.94 -8.92 34.23
C GLU A 794 3.73 -8.54 35.09
N GLN A 795 3.60 -7.27 35.46
CA GLN A 795 2.67 -6.84 36.51
C GLN A 795 1.67 -5.76 36.03
N GLY A 796 1.71 -5.39 34.76
CA GLY A 796 0.94 -4.27 34.26
C GLY A 796 1.43 -2.95 34.86
N VAL A 797 0.51 -2.01 35.08
CA VAL A 797 0.84 -0.70 35.65
C VAL A 797 1.07 -0.83 37.15
N VAL A 798 2.31 -0.54 37.57
CA VAL A 798 2.73 -0.60 38.97
C VAL A 798 3.38 0.71 39.40
N GLU A 799 3.24 1.00 40.69
CA GLU A 799 3.94 2.10 41.35
C GLU A 799 5.00 1.50 42.29
N GLU A 800 6.27 1.80 42.04
CA GLU A 800 7.38 1.25 42.82
C GLU A 800 8.53 2.25 42.99
N LYS A 801 9.41 1.96 43.96
CA LYS A 801 10.64 2.73 44.20
C LYS A 801 11.80 2.08 43.47
N VAL A 802 12.28 2.71 42.40
CA VAL A 802 13.40 2.24 41.61
C VAL A 802 14.69 2.99 41.97
N ASP A 803 15.82 2.31 41.86
CA ASP A 803 17.12 2.92 42.10
C ASP A 803 17.46 3.93 40.99
N PHE A 804 17.88 5.13 41.35
CA PHE A 804 18.32 6.16 40.43
C PHE A 804 19.75 5.86 39.96
N ASN A 805 19.86 5.00 38.93
CA ASN A 805 21.13 4.64 38.31
C ASN A 805 21.31 5.45 37.02
N GLN A 806 22.28 6.37 37.02
CA GLN A 806 22.58 7.18 35.84
C GLN A 806 23.11 6.33 34.67
N PRO A 807 22.80 6.70 33.41
CA PRO A 807 22.05 7.89 33.03
C PRO A 807 20.53 7.66 33.01
N VAL A 808 19.78 8.55 33.66
CA VAL A 808 18.32 8.67 33.54
C VAL A 808 18.03 9.88 32.67
N TYR A 809 17.10 9.75 31.73
CA TYR A 809 16.75 10.85 30.83
C TYR A 809 15.31 11.30 31.06
N ARG A 810 15.10 12.59 31.30
CA ARG A 810 13.78 13.21 31.35
C ARG A 810 13.36 13.63 29.94
N LEU A 811 12.16 13.25 29.52
CA LEU A 811 11.57 13.73 28.27
C LEU A 811 11.04 15.15 28.45
N VAL A 812 11.37 16.02 27.51
CA VAL A 812 10.92 17.42 27.48
C VAL A 812 9.85 17.56 26.41
N TYR A 813 8.69 18.04 26.83
CA TYR A 813 7.51 18.24 26.01
C TYR A 813 7.15 19.73 25.94
N ASP A 814 6.35 20.11 24.94
CA ASP A 814 5.67 21.41 24.94
C ASP A 814 4.64 21.44 26.08
N GLU A 815 4.82 22.35 27.03
CA GLU A 815 3.95 22.50 28.21
C GLU A 815 2.48 22.68 27.82
N ARG A 816 2.19 23.30 26.67
CA ARG A 816 0.81 23.52 26.20
C ARG A 816 0.09 22.21 25.92
N LYS A 817 0.84 21.20 25.47
CA LYS A 817 0.36 19.85 25.15
C LYS A 817 0.37 18.92 26.36
N CYS A 818 0.88 19.35 27.50
CA CYS A 818 0.98 18.51 28.69
C CYS A 818 -0.16 18.76 29.67
N TYR A 819 -0.57 17.70 30.35
CA TYR A 819 -1.35 17.83 31.58
C TYR A 819 -0.48 18.40 32.72
N PRO A 820 -1.07 19.11 33.70
CA PRO A 820 -0.35 19.54 34.89
C PRO A 820 0.17 18.33 35.69
N PRO A 821 1.29 18.45 36.42
CA PRO A 821 1.91 17.35 37.17
C PRO A 821 0.95 16.49 38.00
N ASP A 822 0.04 17.11 38.75
CA ASP A 822 -0.92 16.41 39.61
C ASP A 822 -1.88 15.53 38.79
N GLU A 823 -2.32 16.02 37.64
CA GLU A 823 -3.17 15.26 36.72
C GLU A 823 -2.39 14.13 36.04
N VAL A 824 -1.13 14.37 35.64
CA VAL A 824 -0.26 13.31 35.10
C VAL A 824 -0.10 12.17 36.10
N ILE A 825 0.11 12.48 37.38
CA ILE A 825 0.24 11.49 38.45
C ILE A 825 -1.10 10.81 38.72
N GLN A 826 -2.20 11.55 38.74
CA GLN A 826 -3.55 11.00 38.92
C GLN A 826 -3.88 10.01 37.79
N ARG A 827 -3.62 10.37 36.54
CA ARG A 827 -3.78 9.50 35.36
C ARG A 827 -2.92 8.26 35.49
N ALA A 828 -1.63 8.41 35.83
CA ALA A 828 -0.74 7.28 36.00
C ALA A 828 -1.24 6.30 37.08
N ARG A 829 -1.67 6.82 38.23
CA ARG A 829 -2.23 6.02 39.33
C ARG A 829 -3.59 5.40 39.00
N SER A 830 -4.40 6.04 38.15
CA SER A 830 -5.71 5.51 37.75
C SER A 830 -5.63 4.17 37.02
N LYS A 831 -4.46 3.84 36.46
CA LYS A 831 -4.21 2.56 35.77
C LYS A 831 -3.58 1.50 36.63
N ILE A 832 -3.21 1.80 37.88
CA ILE A 832 -2.68 0.79 38.81
C ILE A 832 -3.77 -0.22 39.11
N ARG A 833 -3.48 -1.51 38.89
CA ARG A 833 -4.44 -2.64 39.02
C ARG A 833 -5.65 -2.56 38.08
N ASP A 834 -5.58 -1.74 37.03
CA ASP A 834 -6.57 -1.78 35.96
C ASP A 834 -6.34 -3.04 35.12
N GLU A 835 -7.14 -4.09 35.38
CA GLU A 835 -7.03 -5.37 34.69
C GLU A 835 -7.32 -5.28 33.19
N THR A 836 -7.97 -4.19 32.75
CA THR A 836 -8.23 -3.89 31.33
C THR A 836 -7.02 -3.25 30.64
N TYR A 837 -6.08 -2.66 31.40
CA TYR A 837 -4.89 -1.98 30.86
C TYR A 837 -3.65 -2.88 30.95
N ARG A 838 -3.67 -4.01 30.22
CA ARG A 838 -2.54 -4.97 30.19
C ARG A 838 -1.41 -4.50 29.28
N TYR A 839 -0.18 -4.85 29.66
CA TYR A 839 1.00 -4.57 28.85
C TYR A 839 0.93 -5.34 27.53
N SER A 840 1.09 -4.66 26.41
CA SER A 840 1.35 -5.26 25.11
C SER A 840 2.60 -4.61 24.50
N LEU A 841 3.41 -5.38 23.77
CA LEU A 841 4.59 -4.84 23.08
C LEU A 841 4.18 -3.80 22.03
N VAL A 842 3.04 -4.04 21.39
CA VAL A 842 2.50 -3.21 20.30
C VAL A 842 1.64 -2.07 20.84
N TRP A 843 0.86 -2.31 21.89
CA TRP A 843 -0.09 -1.36 22.48
C TRP A 843 0.09 -1.28 23.99
N ASN A 844 -0.14 -0.13 24.63
CA ASN A 844 -0.04 -0.02 26.10
C ASN A 844 1.32 -0.41 26.72
N ASN A 845 2.42 -0.54 25.96
CA ASN A 845 3.76 -0.65 26.55
C ASN A 845 4.09 0.58 27.44
N CYS A 846 5.22 0.51 28.15
CA CYS A 846 5.65 1.58 29.05
C CYS A 846 5.70 2.97 28.40
N LYS A 847 6.03 3.07 27.10
CA LYS A 847 6.11 4.34 26.36
C LYS A 847 4.73 4.88 26.10
N HIS A 848 3.81 4.07 25.58
CA HIS A 848 2.42 4.46 25.34
C HIS A 848 1.74 4.90 26.63
N PHE A 849 1.90 4.12 27.70
CA PHE A 849 1.40 4.46 29.03
C PHE A 849 1.90 5.83 29.50
N ALA A 850 3.21 6.04 29.48
CA ALA A 850 3.79 7.29 29.97
C ALA A 850 3.41 8.50 29.10
N GLN A 851 3.29 8.32 27.77
CA GLN A 851 2.79 9.37 26.88
C GLN A 851 1.32 9.69 27.14
N TRP A 852 0.47 8.68 27.30
CA TRP A 852 -0.94 8.84 27.65
C TRP A 852 -1.14 9.55 28.99
N CYS A 853 -0.24 9.34 29.96
CA CYS A 853 -0.26 10.09 31.21
C CYS A 853 0.12 11.56 31.01
N LYS A 854 1.11 11.84 30.15
CA LYS A 854 1.75 13.17 30.04
C LYS A 854 1.05 14.13 29.09
N LEU A 855 0.52 13.65 27.96
CA LEU A 855 0.01 14.47 26.85
C LEU A 855 -1.52 14.57 26.82
N LYS A 856 -2.02 15.76 26.47
CA LYS A 856 -3.44 16.11 26.28
C LYS A 856 -4.05 15.54 25.01
#